data_AF-A0A947W373-F1
#
_entry.id   AF-A0A947W373-F1
#
_cell.length_a   1.000
_cell.length_b   1.000
_cell.length_c   1.000
_cell.angle_alpha   90.00
_cell.angle_beta   90.00
_cell.angle_gamma   90.00
#
_symmetry.space_group_name_H-M   'P 1'
#
loop_
_entity.id
_entity.type
_entity.pdbx_description
1 polymer ?
#
loop_
_entity_poly.entity_id
_entity_poly.type
_entity_poly.pdbx_seq_one_letter_code
_entity_poly.pdbx_strand_id
1 'polypeptide(L)'
;MQNDLHDFFDSNMALLKKNQPETYQLMMEYGDNPLGDVVSSPTGKPNLKVTKEDGQIVFLHDTNDPEKEIPLFFQWVAENSNGVVTLIGMGLGYTPCAILKQREHIRYLVVFELNPGVFLQALKYSDLSPMLSDSRLLLSVGPDPDINKIFEPADLTMQMEPLHNLRHMTSFAINPDYELLNEKVFTYTDTVNMGGGAILGTGQKFSDNRFRHLSIMPHNSLLEKLRDVFKDVPAFIVASGPSLDKNIHLLKEAKGKSVIIAVDSALPALFSEGITPDFVTSIDPLELSFEKMATVVPYVKDIALICSSWNTVKTPKIFPSNQIFWFFGGRPMEGWVNSMMGGKLLTAGASTVAHLNLASAVIMGCSPIVFVGQDLAFSGKTSHAKNVSLSEDDGVKILLESEEVRWVDGIHGNQLPTSRVLENYKRFFEETIHMNEGHYINASADGAHIKGTEVKDLDAVIETYCGHPLNLTERLAPFLEKKNNPDYDTFLKEFRPILKEIKNLRKLISKSDQKAESVTQKLEQQQKTGGLWRQFSEIPSNTQRDIHEIDLCHKKLDGSKKVWSILEEITRAGLKQSEREKFAISKLANDPKKYSEWISKNLVRLKGINHVRTQVLDIIEKYLSMLEKHFSTEKKLIHQLKKEPDSHPVLSDLAKLYFEMGDYVLAEPVCEQLININADDGYANFVTGCIALLRNNFLKAEEFFNKALHADSDFEKQITVFRNQLGSDYLSYSVFFKSKDKNTYRNMLLKGLKICPDHHQLQQALFTVAEEELKMIMTGPPQEMSDGQKSLIDRWYSVIKEFNSPAPILPKEKAAEFARLFGSLQVSQNNLSEALDAYKVALSHVNTDPEYYLLAADACFAMHDYDNGVIYLSNAVSINRNYAKYWENMGNNLFNTGKYNDAMAAYEQCLIALPEKIDLLKKIGDCYLKTGNAEAAKECYSQLKNKLMQTNKPENKGMVH
;
A
#
# COMPACT_ATOMS: atom_id res chain seq x y z
N MET A 1 -1.41 -34.45 58.91
CA MET A 1 -2.79 -34.74 58.47
C MET A 1 -2.76 -34.69 56.96
N GLN A 2 -2.88 -35.84 56.27
CA GLN A 2 -3.17 -35.84 54.85
C GLN A 2 -4.60 -35.29 54.73
N ASN A 3 -4.76 -34.10 54.14
CA ASN A 3 -6.08 -33.66 53.70
C ASN A 3 -6.49 -34.63 52.59
N ASP A 4 -7.54 -35.42 52.81
CA ASP A 4 -8.15 -36.22 51.75
C ASP A 4 -8.61 -35.26 50.64
N LEU A 5 -7.86 -35.22 49.54
CA LEU A 5 -8.23 -34.45 48.36
C LEU A 5 -9.48 -35.08 47.75
N HIS A 6 -10.45 -34.23 47.41
CA HIS A 6 -11.71 -34.68 46.81
C HIS A 6 -11.44 -35.27 45.42
N ASP A 7 -12.04 -36.43 45.13
CA ASP A 7 -11.94 -37.10 43.83
C ASP A 7 -13.12 -36.69 42.92
N PHE A 8 -12.81 -36.06 41.79
CA PHE A 8 -13.75 -35.59 40.79
C PHE A 8 -13.82 -36.49 39.55
N PHE A 9 -13.04 -37.58 39.49
CA PHE A 9 -12.79 -38.34 38.27
C PHE A 9 -14.06 -38.77 37.55
N ASP A 10 -14.99 -39.46 38.23
CA ASP A 10 -16.22 -39.96 37.62
C ASP A 10 -17.10 -38.83 37.09
N SER A 11 -17.19 -37.72 37.84
CA SER A 11 -18.01 -36.56 37.46
C SER A 11 -17.44 -35.84 36.22
N ASN A 12 -16.12 -35.67 36.17
CA ASN A 12 -15.43 -35.07 35.04
C ASN A 12 -15.46 -35.99 33.81
N MET A 13 -15.27 -37.30 33.99
CA MET A 13 -15.35 -38.28 32.90
C MET A 13 -16.74 -38.36 32.29
N ALA A 14 -17.80 -38.20 33.09
CA ALA A 14 -19.17 -38.14 32.57
C ALA A 14 -19.39 -36.88 31.68
N LEU A 15 -18.85 -35.73 32.07
CA LEU A 15 -18.91 -34.51 31.27
C LEU A 15 -18.06 -34.61 30.01
N LEU A 16 -16.86 -35.18 30.12
CA LEU A 16 -15.95 -35.40 29.00
C LEU A 16 -16.59 -36.32 27.95
N LYS A 17 -17.20 -37.43 28.37
CA LYS A 17 -17.93 -38.34 27.47
C LYS A 17 -19.06 -37.65 26.71
N LYS A 18 -19.76 -36.72 27.37
CA LYS A 18 -20.91 -36.02 26.81
C LYS A 18 -20.50 -34.91 25.82
N ASN A 19 -19.48 -34.13 26.18
CA ASN A 19 -19.17 -32.87 25.50
C ASN A 19 -17.88 -32.91 24.68
N GLN A 20 -16.96 -33.85 24.95
CA GLN A 20 -15.66 -34.01 24.28
C GLN A 20 -15.35 -35.51 24.03
N PRO A 21 -16.14 -36.19 23.18
CA PRO A 21 -16.12 -37.65 23.06
C PRO A 21 -14.79 -38.21 22.54
N GLU A 22 -14.07 -37.49 21.69
CA GLU A 22 -12.75 -37.90 21.17
C GLU A 22 -11.71 -37.93 22.30
N THR A 23 -11.65 -36.87 23.12
CA THR A 23 -10.78 -36.80 24.29
C THR A 23 -11.14 -37.85 25.34
N TYR A 24 -12.44 -38.16 25.51
CA TYR A 24 -12.87 -39.25 26.39
C TYR A 24 -12.34 -40.61 25.93
N GLN A 25 -12.41 -40.92 24.63
CA GLN A 25 -11.85 -42.16 24.09
C GLN A 25 -10.34 -42.23 24.31
N LEU A 26 -9.61 -41.14 24.03
CA LEU A 26 -8.18 -41.06 24.29
C LEU A 26 -7.83 -41.36 25.75
N MET A 27 -8.57 -40.80 26.71
CA MET A 27 -8.32 -41.06 28.13
C MET A 27 -8.67 -42.49 28.56
N MET A 28 -9.69 -43.10 27.94
CA MET A 28 -10.03 -44.51 28.16
C MET A 28 -8.94 -45.46 27.64
N GLU A 29 -8.31 -45.11 26.51
CA GLU A 29 -7.21 -45.87 25.92
C GLU A 29 -5.88 -45.66 26.65
N TYR A 30 -5.63 -44.44 27.12
CA TYR A 30 -4.43 -44.08 27.87
C TYR A 30 -4.30 -44.86 29.20
N GLY A 31 -5.42 -45.08 29.88
CA GLY A 31 -5.46 -45.80 31.16
C GLY A 31 -4.92 -44.99 32.35
N ASP A 32 -4.67 -45.68 33.47
CA ASP A 32 -4.27 -45.04 34.73
C ASP A 32 -2.74 -44.86 34.83
N ASN A 33 -2.20 -43.90 34.08
CA ASN A 33 -0.78 -43.57 34.07
C ASN A 33 -0.54 -42.09 34.39
N PRO A 34 -0.67 -41.66 35.65
CA PRO A 34 -0.53 -40.25 36.02
C PRO A 34 0.91 -39.75 35.89
N LEU A 35 1.07 -38.46 35.55
CA LEU A 35 2.37 -37.79 35.63
C LEU A 35 2.50 -37.07 36.98
N GLY A 36 3.60 -37.30 37.69
CA GLY A 36 3.94 -36.57 38.91
C GLY A 36 3.06 -36.89 40.11
N ASP A 37 3.41 -36.29 41.26
CA ASP A 37 2.73 -36.48 42.54
C ASP A 37 1.83 -35.27 42.85
N VAL A 38 0.58 -35.53 43.23
CA VAL A 38 -0.32 -34.47 43.67
C VAL A 38 -0.06 -34.14 45.13
N VAL A 39 0.13 -32.86 45.42
CA VAL A 39 0.37 -32.33 46.77
C VAL A 39 -0.66 -31.26 47.10
N SER A 40 -1.05 -31.14 48.37
CA SER A 40 -1.96 -30.07 48.81
C SER A 40 -1.17 -28.80 49.10
N SER A 41 -1.61 -27.66 48.57
CA SER A 41 -1.09 -26.33 48.90
C SER A 41 -1.48 -25.94 50.34
N PRO A 42 -0.85 -24.91 50.93
CA PRO A 42 -1.33 -24.29 52.17
C PRO A 42 -2.81 -23.84 52.14
N THR A 43 -3.35 -23.52 50.96
CA THR A 43 -4.78 -23.19 50.78
C THR A 43 -5.69 -24.42 50.66
N GLY A 44 -5.14 -25.63 50.72
CA GLY A 44 -5.87 -26.90 50.63
C GLY A 44 -6.14 -27.37 49.19
N LYS A 45 -5.76 -26.58 48.18
CA LYS A 45 -5.97 -26.89 46.76
C LYS A 45 -4.86 -27.82 46.24
N PRO A 46 -5.16 -28.76 45.32
CA PRO A 46 -4.12 -29.61 44.75
C PRO A 46 -3.14 -28.83 43.89
N ASN A 47 -1.89 -29.24 43.92
CA ASN A 47 -0.83 -28.82 43.04
C ASN A 47 -0.10 -30.08 42.55
N LEU A 48 0.54 -30.00 41.38
CA LEU A 48 1.25 -31.14 40.81
C LEU A 48 2.76 -30.92 40.91
N LYS A 49 3.43 -31.87 41.55
CA LYS A 49 4.89 -31.92 41.68
C LYS A 49 5.43 -32.93 40.66
N VAL A 50 6.16 -32.45 39.66
CA VAL A 50 6.81 -33.29 38.65
C VAL A 50 8.31 -33.29 38.89
N THR A 51 8.92 -34.48 38.90
CA THR A 51 10.37 -34.63 38.93
C THR A 51 10.83 -34.93 37.50
N LYS A 52 11.67 -34.05 36.95
CA LYS A 52 12.26 -34.22 35.61
C LYS A 52 13.30 -35.35 35.60
N GLU A 53 13.70 -35.77 34.41
CA GLU A 53 14.75 -36.78 34.21
C GLU A 53 16.11 -36.37 34.83
N ASP A 54 16.41 -35.07 34.88
CA ASP A 54 17.61 -34.51 35.51
C ASP A 54 17.52 -34.39 37.05
N GLY A 55 16.41 -34.83 37.64
CA GLY A 55 16.14 -34.75 39.08
C GLY A 55 15.60 -33.40 39.55
N GLN A 56 15.45 -32.40 38.68
CA GLN A 56 14.85 -31.12 39.03
C GLN A 56 13.36 -31.29 39.34
N ILE A 57 12.92 -30.71 40.44
CA ILE A 57 11.50 -30.69 40.82
C ILE A 57 10.86 -29.42 40.27
N VAL A 58 9.72 -29.57 39.59
CA VAL A 58 8.87 -28.47 39.13
C VAL A 58 7.49 -28.63 39.73
N PHE A 59 6.97 -27.56 40.32
CA PHE A 59 5.57 -27.45 40.68
C PHE A 59 4.82 -26.79 39.53
N LEU A 60 3.71 -27.38 39.10
CA LEU A 60 2.95 -26.84 37.97
C LEU A 60 2.24 -25.54 38.31
N HIS A 61 1.86 -25.34 39.57
CA HIS A 61 1.22 -24.10 40.02
C HIS A 61 1.99 -23.46 41.19
N ASP A 62 1.60 -22.23 41.57
CA ASP A 62 2.17 -21.55 42.74
C ASP A 62 2.05 -22.45 44.00
N THR A 63 3.15 -22.58 44.73
CA THR A 63 3.28 -23.51 45.85
C THR A 63 2.45 -23.11 47.07
N ASN A 64 2.07 -21.84 47.19
CA ASN A 64 1.23 -21.35 48.28
C ASN A 64 -0.26 -21.41 47.91
N ASP A 65 -0.62 -20.94 46.71
CA ASP A 65 -1.99 -20.96 46.21
C ASP A 65 -2.05 -21.09 44.68
N PRO A 66 -2.46 -22.24 44.13
CA PRO A 66 -2.51 -22.46 42.69
C PRO A 66 -3.29 -21.41 41.89
N GLU A 67 -4.30 -20.76 42.47
CA GLU A 67 -5.10 -19.74 41.78
C GLU A 67 -4.43 -18.37 41.69
N LYS A 68 -3.31 -18.15 42.39
CA LYS A 68 -2.59 -16.87 42.41
C LYS A 68 -2.01 -16.50 41.03
N GLU A 69 -1.88 -17.48 40.13
CA GLU A 69 -1.42 -17.26 38.76
C GLU A 69 -2.49 -16.63 37.85
N ILE A 70 -3.80 -16.77 38.18
CA ILE A 70 -4.91 -16.37 37.30
C ILE A 70 -4.82 -14.89 36.87
N PRO A 71 -4.57 -13.91 37.77
CA PRO A 71 -4.45 -12.51 37.37
C PRO A 71 -3.35 -12.24 36.33
N LEU A 72 -2.29 -13.05 36.30
CA LEU A 72 -1.20 -12.92 35.32
C LEU A 72 -1.63 -13.32 33.90
N PHE A 73 -2.63 -14.19 33.76
CA PHE A 73 -3.21 -14.51 32.46
C PHE A 73 -4.20 -13.43 32.01
N PHE A 74 -4.91 -12.84 32.97
CA PHE A 74 -5.93 -11.83 32.72
C PHE A 74 -5.42 -10.46 32.27
N GLN A 75 -4.16 -10.13 32.53
CA GLN A 75 -3.54 -8.91 31.97
C GLN A 75 -3.47 -8.95 30.43
N TRP A 76 -3.42 -10.15 29.84
CA TRP A 76 -3.34 -10.35 28.39
C TRP A 76 -4.71 -10.51 27.73
N VAL A 77 -5.76 -10.79 28.52
CA VAL A 77 -7.13 -10.96 28.02
C VAL A 77 -8.02 -9.89 28.63
N ALA A 78 -8.29 -8.83 27.87
CA ALA A 78 -9.20 -7.77 28.27
C ALA A 78 -10.60 -8.31 28.61
N GLU A 79 -11.26 -7.72 29.61
CA GLU A 79 -12.56 -8.18 30.12
C GLU A 79 -13.66 -8.18 29.04
N ASN A 80 -13.61 -7.21 28.14
CA ASN A 80 -14.54 -7.04 27.02
C ASN A 80 -14.10 -7.76 25.73
N SER A 81 -13.11 -8.65 25.79
CA SER A 81 -12.63 -9.32 24.59
C SER A 81 -13.66 -10.29 24.03
N ASN A 82 -13.99 -10.14 22.74
CA ASN A 82 -14.90 -11.02 21.99
C ASN A 82 -14.13 -12.07 21.17
N GLY A 83 -12.88 -12.30 21.54
CA GLY A 83 -11.90 -13.03 20.75
C GLY A 83 -11.87 -14.53 20.96
N VAL A 84 -10.79 -15.11 20.45
CA VAL A 84 -10.35 -16.47 20.77
C VAL A 84 -9.21 -16.37 21.77
N VAL A 85 -9.24 -17.22 22.79
CA VAL A 85 -8.12 -17.38 23.72
C VAL A 85 -7.55 -18.77 23.51
N THR A 86 -6.25 -18.87 23.27
CA THR A 86 -5.52 -20.13 23.22
C THR A 86 -4.71 -20.27 24.50
N LEU A 87 -4.76 -21.42 25.15
CA LEU A 87 -3.95 -21.75 26.31
C LEU A 87 -3.15 -23.03 26.03
N ILE A 88 -1.83 -22.90 25.99
CA ILE A 88 -0.88 -23.99 25.76
C ILE A 88 -0.34 -24.46 27.11
N GLY A 89 -0.71 -25.68 27.50
CA GLY A 89 -0.57 -26.23 28.84
C GLY A 89 -1.69 -25.74 29.76
N MET A 90 -2.40 -26.66 30.43
CA MET A 90 -3.49 -26.29 31.35
C MET A 90 -3.21 -26.59 32.81
N GLY A 91 -2.19 -27.40 33.09
CA GLY A 91 -1.92 -27.92 34.42
C GLY A 91 -3.15 -28.63 35.00
N LEU A 92 -3.53 -28.28 36.22
CA LEU A 92 -4.71 -28.83 36.90
C LEU A 92 -6.02 -28.08 36.56
N GLY A 93 -6.03 -27.17 35.59
CA GLY A 93 -7.27 -26.59 35.04
C GLY A 93 -7.79 -25.31 35.71
N TYR A 94 -7.04 -24.70 36.65
CA TYR A 94 -7.45 -23.46 37.32
C TYR A 94 -7.69 -22.30 36.33
N THR A 95 -6.69 -22.02 35.50
CA THR A 95 -6.72 -20.93 34.52
C THR A 95 -7.84 -21.06 33.48
N PRO A 96 -8.03 -22.20 32.77
CA PRO A 96 -9.12 -22.30 31.79
C PRO A 96 -10.52 -22.19 32.41
N CYS A 97 -10.75 -22.76 33.60
CA CYS A 97 -12.01 -22.58 34.34
C CYS A 97 -12.25 -21.10 34.70
N ALA A 98 -11.21 -20.39 35.15
CA ALA A 98 -11.31 -18.97 35.47
C ALA A 98 -11.59 -18.10 34.25
N ILE A 99 -10.92 -18.37 33.11
CA ILE A 99 -11.14 -17.66 31.84
C ILE A 99 -12.61 -17.79 31.41
N LEU A 100 -13.17 -19.00 31.35
CA LEU A 100 -14.56 -19.19 30.93
C LEU A 100 -15.54 -18.48 31.86
N LYS A 101 -15.30 -18.52 33.18
CA LYS A 101 -16.16 -17.88 34.17
C LYS A 101 -16.11 -16.35 34.15
N GLN A 102 -14.91 -15.76 34.00
CA GLN A 102 -14.69 -14.32 34.19
C GLN A 102 -14.48 -13.53 32.89
N ARG A 103 -14.34 -14.21 31.75
CA ARG A 103 -14.29 -13.60 30.42
C ARG A 103 -15.48 -14.07 29.61
N GLU A 104 -16.66 -13.64 30.03
CA GLU A 104 -17.92 -14.12 29.44
C GLU A 104 -18.15 -13.70 27.98
N HIS A 105 -17.32 -12.79 27.45
CA HIS A 105 -17.44 -12.25 26.10
C HIS A 105 -16.63 -13.04 25.06
N ILE A 106 -15.62 -13.81 25.48
CA ILE A 106 -14.81 -14.61 24.55
C ILE A 106 -15.69 -15.63 23.84
N ARG A 107 -15.33 -15.93 22.60
CA ARG A 107 -16.06 -16.86 21.74
C ARG A 107 -15.62 -18.29 21.90
N TYR A 108 -14.31 -18.48 21.93
CA TYR A 108 -13.70 -19.79 22.05
C TYR A 108 -12.53 -19.69 23.02
N LEU A 109 -12.40 -20.74 23.83
CA LEU A 109 -11.20 -21.05 24.58
C LEU A 109 -10.63 -22.34 24.01
N VAL A 110 -9.47 -22.25 23.36
CA VAL A 110 -8.74 -23.39 22.83
C VAL A 110 -7.69 -23.80 23.84
N VAL A 111 -7.74 -25.04 24.33
CA VAL A 111 -6.82 -25.55 25.34
C VAL A 111 -6.05 -26.73 24.77
N PHE A 112 -4.72 -26.67 24.85
CA PHE A 112 -3.84 -27.77 24.49
C PHE A 112 -3.13 -28.30 25.74
N GLU A 113 -3.25 -29.60 26.00
CA GLU A 113 -2.53 -30.30 27.07
C GLU A 113 -1.78 -31.49 26.49
N LEU A 114 -0.48 -31.33 26.22
CA LEU A 114 0.31 -32.36 25.54
C LEU A 114 0.49 -33.63 26.37
N ASN A 115 0.36 -33.56 27.70
CA ASN A 115 0.60 -34.70 28.57
C ASN A 115 -0.71 -35.27 29.14
N PRO A 116 -1.20 -36.43 28.65
CA PRO A 116 -2.41 -37.04 29.16
C PRO A 116 -2.33 -37.40 30.65
N GLY A 117 -1.12 -37.66 31.18
CA GLY A 117 -0.90 -37.92 32.60
C GLY A 117 -1.13 -36.70 33.49
N VAL A 118 -0.85 -35.48 33.01
CA VAL A 118 -1.22 -34.23 33.70
C VAL A 118 -2.73 -34.03 33.66
N PHE A 119 -3.34 -34.25 32.49
CA PHE A 119 -4.79 -34.14 32.34
C PHE A 119 -5.54 -35.17 33.22
N LEU A 120 -5.02 -36.39 33.36
CA LEU A 120 -5.54 -37.41 34.27
C LEU A 120 -5.54 -36.94 35.73
N GLN A 121 -4.46 -36.28 36.18
CA GLN A 121 -4.40 -35.70 37.51
C GLN A 121 -5.42 -34.56 37.69
N ALA A 122 -5.62 -33.73 36.66
CA ALA A 122 -6.65 -32.70 36.67
C ALA A 122 -8.07 -33.31 36.75
N LEU A 123 -8.35 -34.38 36.00
CA LEU A 123 -9.63 -35.10 36.04
C LEU A 123 -9.92 -35.65 37.44
N LYS A 124 -8.91 -36.16 38.15
CA LYS A 124 -9.05 -36.73 39.50
C LYS A 124 -9.21 -35.66 40.57
N TYR A 125 -8.38 -34.61 40.56
CA TYR A 125 -8.25 -33.74 41.74
C TYR A 125 -8.83 -32.34 41.57
N SER A 126 -9.28 -31.95 40.37
CA SER A 126 -9.89 -30.64 40.11
C SER A 126 -11.35 -30.75 39.68
N ASP A 127 -12.19 -29.81 40.13
CA ASP A 127 -13.53 -29.63 39.55
C ASP A 127 -13.41 -28.96 38.17
N LEU A 128 -13.46 -29.78 37.12
CA LEU A 128 -13.41 -29.30 35.73
C LEU A 128 -14.80 -29.05 35.15
N SER A 129 -15.87 -29.18 35.94
CA SER A 129 -17.23 -28.93 35.48
C SER A 129 -17.43 -27.54 34.86
N PRO A 130 -16.77 -26.44 35.30
CA PRO A 130 -16.91 -25.13 34.67
C PRO A 130 -16.38 -25.08 33.24
N MET A 131 -15.32 -25.83 32.93
CA MET A 131 -14.77 -25.87 31.57
C MET A 131 -15.42 -26.93 30.70
N LEU A 132 -15.62 -28.15 31.23
CA LEU A 132 -16.13 -29.28 30.46
C LEU A 132 -17.61 -29.13 30.10
N SER A 133 -18.37 -28.28 30.81
CA SER A 133 -19.78 -28.01 30.51
C SER A 133 -19.98 -26.81 29.57
N ASP A 134 -18.94 -26.03 29.28
CA ASP A 134 -19.05 -24.81 28.49
C ASP A 134 -18.85 -25.10 26.99
N SER A 135 -19.80 -24.69 26.16
CA SER A 135 -19.76 -24.91 24.72
C SER A 135 -18.67 -24.13 23.99
N ARG A 136 -18.01 -23.17 24.66
CA ARG A 136 -16.91 -22.38 24.09
C ARG A 136 -15.56 -23.11 24.14
N LEU A 137 -15.46 -24.24 24.85
CA LEU A 137 -14.21 -24.99 24.99
C LEU A 137 -13.92 -25.82 23.74
N LEU A 138 -12.73 -25.64 23.17
CA LEU A 138 -12.10 -26.53 22.19
C LEU A 138 -10.87 -27.14 22.87
N LEU A 139 -10.87 -28.46 23.08
CA LEU A 139 -9.88 -29.13 23.92
C LEU A 139 -9.10 -30.17 23.11
N SER A 140 -7.77 -30.12 23.18
CA SER A 140 -6.88 -31.15 22.65
C SER A 140 -5.97 -31.69 23.74
N VAL A 141 -5.95 -33.01 23.93
CA VAL A 141 -5.10 -33.69 24.91
C VAL A 141 -4.24 -34.72 24.20
N GLY A 142 -2.95 -34.77 24.51
CA GLY A 142 -2.01 -35.76 23.99
C GLY A 142 -0.92 -35.21 23.06
N PRO A 143 0.07 -36.05 22.73
CA PRO A 143 1.19 -35.67 21.88
C PRO A 143 0.72 -35.52 20.43
N ASP A 144 1.19 -34.47 19.76
CA ASP A 144 0.93 -34.15 18.35
C ASP A 144 -0.56 -33.81 18.02
N PRO A 145 -1.06 -32.66 18.48
CA PRO A 145 -2.42 -32.23 18.17
C PRO A 145 -2.60 -31.83 16.70
N ASP A 146 -3.74 -32.19 16.12
CA ASP A 146 -4.17 -31.67 14.81
C ASP A 146 -4.73 -30.25 14.97
N ILE A 147 -3.84 -29.26 14.81
CA ILE A 147 -4.15 -27.84 14.98
C ILE A 147 -5.27 -27.40 14.06
N ASN A 148 -5.25 -27.81 12.79
CA ASN A 148 -6.26 -27.40 11.81
C ASN A 148 -7.66 -27.85 12.25
N LYS A 149 -7.78 -29.13 12.67
CA LYS A 149 -9.05 -29.69 13.14
C LYS A 149 -9.56 -29.01 14.41
N ILE A 150 -8.68 -28.73 15.37
CA ILE A 150 -9.05 -28.12 16.64
C ILE A 150 -9.50 -26.67 16.45
N PHE A 151 -8.87 -25.92 15.55
CA PHE A 151 -9.19 -24.52 15.30
C PHE A 151 -10.32 -24.29 14.28
N GLU A 152 -10.70 -25.28 13.48
CA GLU A 152 -11.75 -25.18 12.46
C GLU A 152 -13.03 -24.46 12.96
N PRO A 153 -13.57 -24.74 14.17
CA PRO A 153 -14.77 -24.03 14.67
C PRO A 153 -14.53 -22.54 14.96
N ALA A 154 -13.28 -22.16 15.23
CA ALA A 154 -12.85 -20.83 15.63
C ALA A 154 -12.30 -19.99 14.46
N ASP A 155 -12.03 -20.59 13.29
CA ASP A 155 -11.35 -19.94 12.15
C ASP A 155 -11.97 -18.60 11.75
N LEU A 156 -13.28 -18.60 11.52
CA LEU A 156 -13.98 -17.38 11.13
C LEU A 156 -13.89 -16.31 12.23
N THR A 157 -13.92 -16.72 13.50
CA THR A 157 -13.79 -15.78 14.63
C THR A 157 -12.38 -15.23 14.70
N MET A 158 -11.33 -16.03 14.52
CA MET A 158 -9.93 -15.56 14.52
C MET A 158 -9.63 -14.60 13.38
N GLN A 159 -10.30 -14.75 12.23
CA GLN A 159 -10.21 -13.79 11.12
C GLN A 159 -10.90 -12.46 11.42
N MET A 160 -11.79 -12.42 12.41
CA MET A 160 -12.65 -11.27 12.68
C MET A 160 -12.38 -10.61 14.04
N GLU A 161 -11.89 -11.32 15.03
CA GLU A 161 -11.79 -10.90 16.42
C GLU A 161 -10.36 -11.05 16.97
N PRO A 162 -10.01 -10.37 18.07
CA PRO A 162 -8.70 -10.53 18.69
C PRO A 162 -8.39 -11.98 19.04
N LEU A 163 -7.12 -12.34 18.94
CA LEU A 163 -6.61 -13.63 19.40
C LEU A 163 -5.62 -13.40 20.54
N HIS A 164 -5.73 -14.20 21.60
CA HIS A 164 -4.82 -14.16 22.74
C HIS A 164 -4.15 -15.52 22.90
N ASN A 165 -2.84 -15.60 22.68
CA ASN A 165 -2.08 -16.84 22.87
C ASN A 165 -1.40 -16.81 24.24
N LEU A 166 -1.81 -17.71 25.13
CA LEU A 166 -1.35 -17.83 26.51
C LEU A 166 -0.50 -19.09 26.69
N ARG A 167 0.52 -18.98 27.53
CA ARG A 167 1.47 -20.07 27.82
C ARG A 167 1.46 -20.37 29.32
N HIS A 168 1.25 -21.64 29.67
CA HIS A 168 1.46 -22.10 31.04
C HIS A 168 2.94 -22.48 31.24
N MET A 169 3.75 -21.50 31.65
CA MET A 169 5.22 -21.59 31.64
C MET A 169 5.80 -22.82 32.35
N THR A 170 5.15 -23.32 33.39
CA THR A 170 5.58 -24.53 34.12
C THR A 170 5.33 -25.82 33.33
N SER A 171 4.31 -25.87 32.45
CA SER A 171 4.15 -26.97 31.48
C SER A 171 5.29 -26.99 30.46
N PHE A 172 5.73 -25.82 29.99
CA PHE A 172 6.88 -25.70 29.08
C PHE A 172 8.17 -26.14 29.78
N ALA A 173 8.29 -25.93 31.09
CA ALA A 173 9.46 -26.35 31.84
C ALA A 173 9.59 -27.87 31.97
N ILE A 174 8.47 -28.62 32.00
CA ILE A 174 8.49 -30.09 32.18
C ILE A 174 8.61 -30.87 30.86
N ASN A 175 8.26 -30.27 29.72
CA ASN A 175 8.34 -30.92 28.42
C ASN A 175 8.69 -29.86 27.34
N PRO A 176 9.82 -30.02 26.61
CA PRO A 176 10.21 -29.08 25.56
C PRO A 176 9.25 -29.06 24.35
N ASP A 177 8.44 -30.10 24.14
CA ASP A 177 7.51 -30.20 23.00
C ASP A 177 6.41 -29.12 23.01
N TYR A 178 6.14 -28.50 24.16
CA TYR A 178 5.21 -27.36 24.22
C TYR A 178 5.73 -26.14 23.44
N GLU A 179 7.06 -25.97 23.31
CA GLU A 179 7.61 -24.88 22.49
C GLU A 179 7.38 -25.14 21.00
N LEU A 180 7.60 -26.39 20.55
CA LEU A 180 7.28 -26.79 19.18
C LEU A 180 5.79 -26.61 18.87
N LEU A 181 4.91 -26.99 19.80
CA LEU A 181 3.47 -26.74 19.66
C LEU A 181 3.16 -25.24 19.58
N ASN A 182 3.77 -24.43 20.46
CA ASN A 182 3.60 -22.98 20.46
C ASN A 182 3.97 -22.36 19.12
N GLU A 183 5.06 -22.79 18.50
CA GLU A 183 5.45 -22.36 17.15
C GLU A 183 4.43 -22.76 16.08
N LYS A 184 3.95 -24.01 16.11
CA LYS A 184 2.93 -24.48 15.15
C LYS A 184 1.61 -23.72 15.29
N VAL A 185 1.12 -23.53 16.52
CA VAL A 185 -0.11 -22.78 16.83
C VAL A 185 0.04 -21.31 16.43
N PHE A 186 1.18 -20.70 16.76
CA PHE A 186 1.49 -19.33 16.36
C PHE A 186 1.48 -19.17 14.84
N THR A 187 2.11 -20.09 14.11
CA THR A 187 2.18 -20.04 12.63
C THR A 187 0.80 -20.14 11.99
N TYR A 188 -0.03 -21.08 12.46
CA TYR A 188 -1.40 -21.23 11.98
C TYR A 188 -2.23 -19.97 12.26
N THR A 189 -2.21 -19.50 13.51
CA THR A 189 -3.03 -18.37 13.92
C THR A 189 -2.61 -17.04 13.28
N ASP A 190 -1.32 -16.79 13.06
CA ASP A 190 -0.82 -15.60 12.36
C ASP A 190 -1.26 -15.60 10.89
N THR A 191 -1.24 -16.77 10.23
CA THR A 191 -1.73 -16.94 8.85
C THR A 191 -3.22 -16.60 8.73
N VAL A 192 -4.04 -17.14 9.63
CA VAL A 192 -5.48 -16.89 9.66
C VAL A 192 -5.79 -15.42 9.94
N ASN A 193 -5.11 -14.82 10.93
CA ASN A 193 -5.33 -13.43 11.34
C ASN A 193 -4.93 -12.42 10.23
N MET A 194 -3.77 -12.60 9.59
CA MET A 194 -3.36 -11.76 8.45
C MET A 194 -4.37 -11.79 7.30
N GLY A 195 -4.87 -12.99 6.95
CA GLY A 195 -5.90 -13.15 5.94
C GLY A 195 -7.22 -12.45 6.31
N GLY A 196 -7.62 -12.52 7.57
CA GLY A 196 -8.82 -11.85 8.10
C GLY A 196 -8.74 -10.33 8.09
N GLY A 197 -7.61 -9.77 8.55
CA GLY A 197 -7.37 -8.32 8.56
C GLY A 197 -7.41 -7.69 7.17
N ALA A 198 -6.79 -8.35 6.18
CA ALA A 198 -6.83 -7.90 4.79
C ALA A 198 -8.26 -7.91 4.21
N ILE A 199 -9.07 -8.92 4.52
CA ILE A 199 -10.45 -8.99 4.04
C ILE A 199 -11.33 -7.92 4.69
N LEU A 200 -11.21 -7.73 6.01
CA LEU A 200 -11.98 -6.71 6.72
C LEU A 200 -11.62 -5.28 6.28
N GLY A 201 -10.34 -5.03 5.98
CA GLY A 201 -9.87 -3.71 5.54
C GLY A 201 -10.05 -3.44 4.05
N THR A 202 -9.94 -4.46 3.19
CA THR A 202 -9.78 -4.28 1.72
C THR A 202 -10.72 -5.16 0.88
N GLY A 203 -11.54 -6.02 1.50
CA GLY A 203 -12.44 -6.96 0.79
C GLY A 203 -13.41 -6.31 -0.20
N GLN A 204 -13.92 -5.12 0.12
CA GLN A 204 -14.74 -4.35 -0.82
C GLN A 204 -13.94 -3.92 -2.05
N LYS A 205 -12.71 -3.41 -1.86
CA LYS A 205 -11.83 -3.00 -2.96
C LYS A 205 -11.44 -4.19 -3.84
N PHE A 206 -11.13 -5.35 -3.25
CA PHE A 206 -10.86 -6.57 -4.03
C PHE A 206 -12.04 -6.96 -4.92
N SER A 207 -13.26 -6.88 -4.38
CA SER A 207 -14.48 -7.20 -5.12
C SER A 207 -14.76 -6.18 -6.22
N ASP A 208 -14.66 -4.88 -5.91
CA ASP A 208 -14.82 -3.79 -6.89
C ASP A 208 -13.83 -3.92 -8.05
N ASN A 209 -12.55 -4.16 -7.75
CA ASN A 209 -11.52 -4.33 -8.78
C ASN A 209 -11.84 -5.53 -9.69
N ARG A 210 -12.19 -6.68 -9.11
CA ARG A 210 -12.58 -7.88 -9.87
C ARG A 210 -13.76 -7.61 -10.80
N PHE A 211 -14.84 -7.00 -10.30
CA PHE A 211 -15.99 -6.68 -11.15
C PHE A 211 -15.63 -5.73 -12.28
N ARG A 212 -14.76 -4.75 -12.03
CA ARG A 212 -14.28 -3.82 -13.06
C ARG A 212 -13.35 -4.47 -14.09
N HIS A 213 -12.63 -5.54 -13.73
CA HIS A 213 -11.82 -6.30 -14.68
C HIS A 213 -12.63 -7.21 -15.60
N LEU A 214 -13.85 -7.60 -15.20
CA LEU A 214 -14.68 -8.49 -16.01
C LEU A 214 -14.92 -7.95 -17.43
N SER A 215 -14.88 -6.63 -17.67
CA SER A 215 -15.03 -6.09 -19.03
C SER A 215 -13.88 -6.47 -19.97
N ILE A 216 -12.64 -6.50 -19.49
CA ILE A 216 -11.46 -6.83 -20.31
C ILE A 216 -11.09 -8.33 -20.29
N MET A 217 -11.53 -9.06 -19.27
CA MET A 217 -11.18 -10.47 -19.09
C MET A 217 -11.49 -11.36 -20.31
N PRO A 218 -12.66 -11.25 -20.99
CA PRO A 218 -12.95 -12.03 -22.19
C PRO A 218 -11.93 -11.91 -23.33
N HIS A 219 -11.19 -10.80 -23.40
CA HIS A 219 -10.19 -10.51 -24.42
C HIS A 219 -8.79 -11.05 -24.09
N ASN A 220 -8.59 -11.50 -22.85
CA ASN A 220 -7.28 -11.81 -22.29
C ASN A 220 -7.12 -13.31 -21.95
N SER A 221 -5.89 -13.70 -21.65
CA SER A 221 -5.51 -15.09 -21.39
C SER A 221 -5.41 -15.40 -19.90
N LEU A 222 -5.54 -16.68 -19.56
CA LEU A 222 -5.26 -17.20 -18.23
C LEU A 222 -3.81 -17.66 -18.13
N LEU A 223 -3.18 -17.47 -16.97
CA LEU A 223 -1.82 -17.99 -16.72
C LEU A 223 -1.73 -19.50 -16.92
N GLU A 224 -2.80 -20.25 -16.60
CA GLU A 224 -2.90 -21.68 -16.85
C GLU A 224 -2.67 -22.06 -18.33
N LYS A 225 -2.94 -21.17 -19.28
CA LYS A 225 -2.68 -21.43 -20.71
C LYS A 225 -1.20 -21.51 -21.04
N LEU A 226 -0.34 -20.92 -20.20
CA LEU A 226 1.11 -21.01 -20.35
C LEU A 226 1.70 -22.23 -19.64
N ARG A 227 0.88 -23.18 -19.18
CA ARG A 227 1.37 -24.36 -18.50
C ARG A 227 2.36 -25.14 -19.37
N ASP A 228 3.53 -25.45 -18.80
CA ASP A 228 4.62 -26.20 -19.43
C ASP A 228 5.16 -25.61 -20.75
N VAL A 229 4.80 -24.38 -21.13
CA VAL A 229 5.27 -23.72 -22.37
C VAL A 229 6.79 -23.49 -22.35
N PHE A 230 7.35 -23.32 -21.15
CA PHE A 230 8.78 -23.11 -20.90
C PHE A 230 9.38 -24.29 -20.13
N LYS A 231 8.86 -25.49 -20.37
CA LYS A 231 9.41 -26.70 -19.79
C LYS A 231 10.91 -26.80 -20.06
N ASP A 232 11.69 -27.06 -19.00
CA ASP A 232 13.15 -27.21 -19.02
C ASP A 232 13.91 -25.96 -19.51
N VAL A 233 13.29 -24.79 -19.45
CA VAL A 233 13.94 -23.49 -19.73
C VAL A 233 14.26 -22.79 -18.41
N PRO A 234 15.47 -22.21 -18.24
CA PRO A 234 15.79 -21.45 -17.04
C PRO A 234 14.88 -20.23 -16.91
N ALA A 235 14.42 -19.95 -15.68
CA ALA A 235 13.68 -18.74 -15.37
C ALA A 235 14.36 -17.92 -14.27
N PHE A 236 14.57 -16.63 -14.51
CA PHE A 236 15.06 -15.67 -13.53
C PHE A 236 13.88 -14.90 -12.97
N ILE A 237 13.55 -15.15 -11.70
CA ILE A 237 12.54 -14.41 -10.95
C ILE A 237 13.21 -13.25 -10.20
N VAL A 238 12.90 -12.03 -10.62
CA VAL A 238 13.60 -10.82 -10.17
C VAL A 238 12.72 -10.05 -9.19
N ALA A 239 13.20 -9.89 -7.96
CA ALA A 239 12.58 -9.12 -6.89
C ALA A 239 13.33 -7.80 -6.63
N SER A 240 12.74 -6.90 -5.85
CA SER A 240 13.25 -5.53 -5.61
C SER A 240 14.19 -5.41 -4.39
N GLY A 241 14.73 -6.52 -3.88
CA GLY A 241 15.63 -6.51 -2.73
C GLY A 241 16.92 -5.73 -3.02
N PRO A 242 17.53 -5.08 -2.00
CA PRO A 242 18.77 -4.31 -2.16
C PRO A 242 19.91 -5.03 -2.88
N SER A 243 20.02 -6.36 -2.74
CA SER A 243 21.08 -7.14 -3.39
C SER A 243 21.01 -7.11 -4.92
N LEU A 244 19.85 -6.77 -5.51
CA LEU A 244 19.68 -6.62 -6.96
C LEU A 244 20.70 -5.63 -7.54
N ASP A 245 20.98 -4.52 -6.85
CA ASP A 245 21.95 -3.51 -7.32
C ASP A 245 23.34 -4.09 -7.59
N LYS A 246 23.71 -5.18 -6.90
CA LYS A 246 25.05 -5.77 -7.02
C LYS A 246 25.23 -6.53 -8.34
N ASN A 247 24.17 -7.11 -8.90
CA ASN A 247 24.28 -8.04 -10.03
C ASN A 247 23.23 -7.86 -11.14
N ILE A 248 22.36 -6.84 -11.04
CA ILE A 248 21.30 -6.56 -12.04
C ILE A 248 21.85 -6.51 -13.48
N HIS A 249 23.02 -5.90 -13.69
CA HIS A 249 23.63 -5.71 -15.00
C HIS A 249 23.91 -7.03 -15.75
N LEU A 250 24.12 -8.14 -15.03
CA LEU A 250 24.40 -9.46 -15.60
C LEU A 250 23.18 -10.07 -16.30
N LEU A 251 21.96 -9.69 -15.91
CA LEU A 251 20.72 -10.23 -16.51
C LEU A 251 20.60 -9.95 -18.02
N LYS A 252 21.37 -8.98 -18.56
CA LYS A 252 21.49 -8.74 -20.00
C LYS A 252 21.91 -10.00 -20.77
N GLU A 253 22.78 -10.81 -20.17
CA GLU A 253 23.35 -12.00 -20.82
C GLU A 253 22.38 -13.18 -20.86
N ALA A 254 21.41 -13.18 -19.95
CA ALA A 254 20.32 -14.15 -19.86
C ALA A 254 19.17 -13.84 -20.84
N LYS A 255 18.99 -12.57 -21.22
CA LYS A 255 17.90 -12.16 -22.11
C LYS A 255 17.96 -12.90 -23.45
N GLY A 256 16.81 -13.44 -23.87
CA GLY A 256 16.70 -14.23 -25.09
C GLY A 256 17.30 -15.63 -25.00
N LYS A 257 17.66 -16.11 -23.80
CA LYS A 257 18.13 -17.47 -23.52
C LYS A 257 17.40 -18.12 -22.35
N SER A 258 16.70 -17.31 -21.55
CA SER A 258 15.90 -17.68 -20.40
C SER A 258 14.59 -16.90 -20.37
N VAL A 259 13.68 -17.27 -19.48
CA VAL A 259 12.52 -16.45 -19.12
C VAL A 259 12.91 -15.50 -17.99
N ILE A 260 12.64 -14.21 -18.12
CA ILE A 260 12.84 -13.21 -17.05
C ILE A 260 11.47 -12.71 -16.57
N ILE A 261 11.15 -12.96 -15.30
CA ILE A 261 9.89 -12.55 -14.66
C ILE A 261 10.24 -11.56 -13.55
N ALA A 262 9.85 -10.30 -13.71
CA ALA A 262 10.13 -9.25 -12.73
C ALA A 262 8.89 -8.89 -11.91
N VAL A 263 9.08 -8.56 -10.64
CA VAL A 263 8.04 -7.85 -9.87
C VAL A 263 7.86 -6.44 -10.41
N ASP A 264 6.64 -5.89 -10.33
CA ASP A 264 6.32 -4.54 -10.80
C ASP A 264 7.27 -3.44 -10.30
N SER A 265 7.65 -3.48 -9.03
CA SER A 265 8.57 -2.51 -8.41
C SER A 265 10.01 -2.61 -8.89
N ALA A 266 10.44 -3.73 -9.49
CA ALA A 266 11.79 -3.89 -10.04
C ALA A 266 11.90 -3.37 -11.48
N LEU A 267 10.76 -3.10 -12.13
CA LEU A 267 10.73 -2.72 -13.54
C LEU A 267 11.54 -1.44 -13.83
N PRO A 268 11.43 -0.34 -13.05
CA PRO A 268 12.25 0.85 -13.28
C PRO A 268 13.76 0.59 -13.15
N ALA A 269 14.18 -0.21 -12.17
CA ALA A 269 15.59 -0.56 -11.96
C ALA A 269 16.15 -1.35 -13.16
N LEU A 270 15.41 -2.35 -13.66
CA LEU A 270 15.80 -3.11 -14.85
C LEU A 270 15.95 -2.22 -16.08
N PHE A 271 14.98 -1.32 -16.32
CA PHE A 271 15.06 -0.38 -17.44
C PHE A 271 16.21 0.61 -17.32
N SER A 272 16.56 1.06 -16.10
CA SER A 272 17.71 1.95 -15.89
C SER A 272 19.04 1.31 -16.30
N GLU A 273 19.10 -0.02 -16.27
CA GLU A 273 20.22 -0.82 -16.75
C GLU A 273 20.04 -1.28 -18.21
N GLY A 274 18.94 -0.96 -18.88
CA GLY A 274 18.68 -1.42 -20.26
C GLY A 274 18.28 -2.89 -20.37
N ILE A 275 17.67 -3.45 -19.33
CA ILE A 275 17.15 -4.82 -19.29
C ILE A 275 15.63 -4.78 -19.42
N THR A 276 15.10 -5.58 -20.36
CA THR A 276 13.65 -5.76 -20.53
C THR A 276 13.27 -7.17 -20.08
N PRO A 277 12.48 -7.33 -18.99
CA PRO A 277 11.97 -8.64 -18.63
C PRO A 277 10.97 -9.14 -19.69
N ASP A 278 10.68 -10.44 -19.70
CA ASP A 278 9.67 -11.04 -20.57
C ASP A 278 8.27 -10.89 -19.97
N PHE A 279 8.20 -11.00 -18.64
CA PHE A 279 6.99 -10.84 -17.86
C PHE A 279 7.20 -9.85 -16.72
N VAL A 280 6.17 -9.08 -16.42
CA VAL A 280 6.04 -8.36 -15.16
C VAL A 280 4.84 -8.91 -14.40
N THR A 281 4.98 -9.12 -13.09
CA THR A 281 3.87 -9.53 -12.23
C THR A 281 3.37 -8.39 -11.35
N SER A 282 2.07 -8.40 -11.01
CA SER A 282 1.49 -7.42 -10.09
C SER A 282 0.21 -7.95 -9.42
N ILE A 283 0.01 -7.67 -8.13
CA ILE A 283 -1.17 -8.13 -7.36
C ILE A 283 -1.85 -7.08 -6.49
N ASP A 284 -1.26 -5.89 -6.33
CA ASP A 284 -1.73 -4.91 -5.35
C ASP A 284 -3.06 -4.26 -5.74
N PRO A 285 -4.05 -4.15 -4.82
CA PRO A 285 -5.39 -3.64 -5.14
C PRO A 285 -5.48 -2.11 -5.19
N LEU A 286 -4.49 -1.41 -4.67
CA LEU A 286 -4.50 0.04 -4.50
C LEU A 286 -4.03 0.73 -5.77
N GLU A 287 -4.74 1.79 -6.18
CA GLU A 287 -4.46 2.48 -7.45
C GLU A 287 -3.09 3.14 -7.50
N LEU A 288 -2.62 3.65 -6.36
CA LEU A 288 -1.27 4.16 -6.17
C LEU A 288 -0.19 3.13 -6.55
N SER A 289 -0.46 1.83 -6.47
CA SER A 289 0.55 0.81 -6.80
C SER A 289 0.96 0.82 -8.28
N PHE A 290 0.12 1.38 -9.17
CA PHE A 290 0.50 1.61 -10.56
C PHE A 290 1.71 2.56 -10.69
N GLU A 291 1.88 3.47 -9.74
CA GLU A 291 3.00 4.42 -9.71
C GLU A 291 4.36 3.75 -9.53
N LYS A 292 4.41 2.50 -9.04
CA LYS A 292 5.63 1.70 -8.96
C LYS A 292 6.32 1.57 -10.31
N MET A 293 5.54 1.46 -11.38
CA MET A 293 6.03 1.23 -12.75
C MET A 293 5.72 2.38 -13.72
N ALA A 294 4.95 3.40 -13.31
CA ALA A 294 4.40 4.40 -14.21
C ALA A 294 5.46 5.16 -15.05
N THR A 295 6.69 5.32 -14.54
CA THR A 295 7.78 6.00 -15.25
C THR A 295 8.27 5.24 -16.48
N VAL A 296 8.12 3.91 -16.49
CA VAL A 296 8.58 3.05 -17.58
C VAL A 296 7.46 2.53 -18.47
N VAL A 297 6.19 2.68 -18.06
CA VAL A 297 5.00 2.26 -18.83
C VAL A 297 5.01 2.70 -20.31
N PRO A 298 5.55 3.87 -20.73
CA PRO A 298 5.67 4.18 -22.16
C PRO A 298 6.46 3.16 -22.99
N TYR A 299 7.31 2.34 -22.36
CA TYR A 299 8.31 1.50 -23.02
C TYR A 299 8.08 -0.01 -22.87
N VAL A 300 6.93 -0.43 -22.33
CA VAL A 300 6.68 -1.84 -21.93
C VAL A 300 5.73 -2.59 -22.88
N LYS A 301 5.58 -2.13 -24.13
CA LYS A 301 4.63 -2.73 -25.11
C LYS A 301 4.91 -4.23 -25.36
N ASP A 302 6.16 -4.65 -25.24
CA ASP A 302 6.62 -6.02 -25.52
C ASP A 302 6.74 -6.91 -24.27
N ILE A 303 6.29 -6.45 -23.10
CA ILE A 303 6.40 -7.17 -21.82
C ILE A 303 5.01 -7.65 -21.40
N ALA A 304 4.79 -8.95 -21.25
CA ALA A 304 3.48 -9.43 -20.82
C ALA A 304 3.24 -9.17 -19.32
N LEU A 305 2.05 -8.69 -18.98
CA LEU A 305 1.64 -8.46 -17.59
C LEU A 305 0.91 -9.70 -17.05
N ILE A 306 1.44 -10.32 -16.00
CA ILE A 306 0.74 -11.35 -15.23
C ILE A 306 0.15 -10.69 -13.98
N CYS A 307 -1.16 -10.75 -13.80
CA CYS A 307 -1.80 -10.08 -12.66
C CYS A 307 -2.90 -10.91 -12.00
N SER A 308 -3.10 -10.69 -10.70
CA SER A 308 -4.26 -11.24 -10.00
C SER A 308 -5.57 -10.58 -10.47
N SER A 309 -6.67 -11.28 -10.25
CA SER A 309 -8.02 -10.79 -10.55
C SER A 309 -8.41 -9.53 -9.76
N TRP A 310 -7.79 -9.26 -8.61
CA TRP A 310 -8.11 -8.13 -7.73
C TRP A 310 -7.10 -6.97 -7.79
N ASN A 311 -6.09 -7.04 -8.66
CA ASN A 311 -5.11 -5.98 -8.86
C ASN A 311 -5.82 -4.63 -9.06
N THR A 312 -5.16 -3.50 -8.82
CA THR A 312 -5.72 -2.20 -9.18
C THR A 312 -6.16 -2.19 -10.63
N VAL A 313 -7.36 -1.66 -10.87
CA VAL A 313 -7.95 -1.55 -12.21
C VAL A 313 -7.05 -0.78 -13.17
N LYS A 314 -6.24 0.17 -12.66
CA LYS A 314 -5.30 0.93 -13.48
C LYS A 314 -4.29 0.02 -14.17
N THR A 315 -3.75 -1.00 -13.49
CA THR A 315 -2.66 -1.81 -14.03
C THR A 315 -3.07 -2.57 -15.30
N PRO A 316 -4.02 -3.51 -15.31
CA PRO A 316 -4.34 -4.25 -16.54
C PRO A 316 -5.11 -3.42 -17.57
N LYS A 317 -5.75 -2.30 -17.19
CA LYS A 317 -6.48 -1.45 -18.16
C LYS A 317 -5.64 -0.36 -18.82
N ILE A 318 -4.48 0.00 -18.25
CA ILE A 318 -3.60 1.05 -18.81
C ILE A 318 -2.32 0.45 -19.38
N PHE A 319 -1.81 -0.64 -18.81
CA PHE A 319 -0.54 -1.25 -19.24
C PHE A 319 -0.59 -1.67 -20.73
N PRO A 320 0.35 -1.20 -21.58
CA PRO A 320 0.23 -1.25 -23.05
C PRO A 320 0.45 -2.62 -23.70
N SER A 321 0.65 -3.68 -22.92
CA SER A 321 0.94 -5.02 -23.44
C SER A 321 -0.22 -5.99 -23.21
N ASN A 322 0.03 -7.28 -23.38
CA ASN A 322 -0.94 -8.34 -23.13
C ASN A 322 -1.10 -8.60 -21.63
N GLN A 323 -2.35 -8.78 -21.20
CA GLN A 323 -2.68 -9.13 -19.82
C GLN A 323 -2.94 -10.63 -19.69
N ILE A 324 -2.38 -11.22 -18.65
CA ILE A 324 -2.51 -12.62 -18.29
C ILE A 324 -3.06 -12.68 -16.87
N PHE A 325 -4.30 -13.14 -16.73
CA PHE A 325 -4.94 -13.23 -15.43
C PHE A 325 -4.57 -14.52 -14.71
N TRP A 326 -4.25 -14.37 -13.43
CA TRP A 326 -3.99 -15.46 -12.50
C TRP A 326 -5.07 -15.50 -11.40
N PHE A 327 -5.49 -16.72 -11.08
CA PHE A 327 -6.49 -17.04 -10.07
C PHE A 327 -5.92 -18.12 -9.15
N PHE A 328 -6.32 -18.07 -7.88
CA PHE A 328 -5.85 -18.98 -6.85
C PHE A 328 -7.03 -19.59 -6.07
N GLY A 329 -6.75 -20.69 -5.37
CA GLY A 329 -7.73 -21.47 -4.63
C GLY A 329 -8.18 -20.85 -3.31
N GLY A 330 -9.20 -21.46 -2.71
CA GLY A 330 -9.67 -21.10 -1.36
C GLY A 330 -10.63 -19.92 -1.29
N ARG A 331 -11.04 -19.32 -2.42
CA ARG A 331 -12.04 -18.24 -2.45
C ARG A 331 -13.12 -18.50 -3.51
N PRO A 332 -14.42 -18.48 -3.16
CA PRO A 332 -15.49 -18.79 -4.11
C PRO A 332 -15.55 -17.81 -5.30
N MET A 333 -15.28 -16.53 -5.06
CA MET A 333 -15.27 -15.50 -6.12
C MET A 333 -14.13 -15.73 -7.13
N GLU A 334 -12.92 -16.13 -6.69
CA GLU A 334 -11.83 -16.51 -7.61
C GLU A 334 -12.23 -17.71 -8.47
N GLY A 335 -12.76 -18.76 -7.83
CA GLY A 335 -13.22 -19.95 -8.53
C GLY A 335 -14.32 -19.66 -9.55
N TRP A 336 -15.26 -18.77 -9.20
CA TRP A 336 -16.35 -18.36 -10.10
C TRP A 336 -15.82 -17.64 -11.35
N VAL A 337 -14.93 -16.66 -11.17
CA VAL A 337 -14.36 -15.93 -12.31
C VAL A 337 -13.41 -16.80 -13.14
N ASN A 338 -12.56 -17.60 -12.50
CA ASN A 338 -11.67 -18.54 -13.19
C ASN A 338 -12.46 -19.50 -14.09
N SER A 339 -13.58 -20.03 -13.59
CA SER A 339 -14.46 -20.91 -14.37
C SER A 339 -15.06 -20.21 -15.59
N MET A 340 -15.48 -18.94 -15.48
CA MET A 340 -16.00 -18.18 -16.63
C MET A 340 -14.93 -17.94 -17.71
N MET A 341 -13.67 -17.82 -17.28
CA MET A 341 -12.50 -17.72 -18.16
C MET A 341 -12.05 -19.06 -18.76
N GLY A 342 -12.69 -20.17 -18.38
CA GLY A 342 -12.36 -21.52 -18.83
C GLY A 342 -11.17 -22.16 -18.10
N GLY A 343 -10.79 -21.63 -16.95
CA GLY A 343 -9.74 -22.16 -16.09
C GLY A 343 -10.19 -23.37 -15.27
N LYS A 344 -9.24 -24.24 -14.97
CA LYS A 344 -9.42 -25.48 -14.19
C LYS A 344 -8.37 -25.61 -13.10
N LEU A 345 -7.25 -24.90 -13.23
CA LEU A 345 -6.20 -24.84 -12.23
C LEU A 345 -6.56 -23.80 -11.17
N LEU A 346 -6.52 -24.22 -9.92
CA LEU A 346 -6.44 -23.33 -8.77
C LEU A 346 -5.10 -23.60 -8.09
N THR A 347 -4.26 -22.57 -8.03
CA THR A 347 -2.96 -22.64 -7.36
C THR A 347 -3.06 -22.15 -5.91
N ALA A 348 -2.02 -22.36 -5.11
CA ALA A 348 -1.92 -21.68 -3.82
C ALA A 348 -1.97 -20.15 -4.01
N GLY A 349 -2.47 -19.42 -3.02
CA GLY A 349 -2.48 -17.95 -3.05
C GLY A 349 -1.07 -17.36 -3.06
N ALA A 350 -0.94 -16.05 -3.21
CA ALA A 350 0.34 -15.34 -3.16
C ALA A 350 0.20 -14.16 -2.22
N SER A 351 1.09 -14.06 -1.23
CA SER A 351 1.09 -12.95 -0.28
C SER A 351 1.86 -11.72 -0.77
N THR A 352 2.69 -11.87 -1.83
CA THR A 352 3.51 -10.81 -2.42
C THR A 352 3.61 -11.00 -3.92
N VAL A 353 4.04 -9.96 -4.63
CA VAL A 353 4.30 -10.01 -6.07
C VAL A 353 5.39 -11.05 -6.41
N ALA A 354 6.40 -11.21 -5.55
CA ALA A 354 7.47 -12.18 -5.77
C ALA A 354 7.01 -13.64 -5.65
N HIS A 355 6.03 -13.93 -4.79
CA HIS A 355 5.39 -15.26 -4.76
C HIS A 355 4.66 -15.56 -6.08
N LEU A 356 4.06 -14.54 -6.73
CA LEU A 356 3.46 -14.71 -8.05
C LEU A 356 4.52 -14.96 -9.14
N ASN A 357 5.72 -14.40 -9.04
CA ASN A 357 6.82 -14.77 -9.95
C ASN A 357 7.13 -16.26 -9.85
N LEU A 358 7.32 -16.78 -8.64
CA LEU A 358 7.59 -18.22 -8.43
C LEU A 358 6.43 -19.08 -8.94
N ALA A 359 5.18 -18.76 -8.57
CA ALA A 359 4.01 -19.50 -9.04
C ALA A 359 3.92 -19.49 -10.57
N SER A 360 4.23 -18.37 -11.22
CA SER A 360 4.25 -18.25 -12.68
C SER A 360 5.32 -19.13 -13.30
N ALA A 361 6.56 -19.09 -12.79
CA ALA A 361 7.66 -19.92 -13.29
C ALA A 361 7.37 -21.42 -13.13
N VAL A 362 6.79 -21.82 -12.00
CA VAL A 362 6.38 -23.21 -11.73
C VAL A 362 5.28 -23.66 -12.69
N ILE A 363 4.22 -22.86 -12.86
CA ILE A 363 3.13 -23.19 -13.80
C ILE A 363 3.69 -23.32 -15.22
N MET A 364 4.59 -22.44 -15.64
CA MET A 364 5.22 -22.45 -16.96
C MET A 364 6.16 -23.64 -17.19
N GLY A 365 6.49 -24.41 -16.15
CA GLY A 365 7.37 -25.58 -16.22
C GLY A 365 8.86 -25.24 -16.22
N CYS A 366 9.24 -24.01 -15.88
CA CYS A 366 10.62 -23.54 -15.97
C CYS A 366 11.55 -24.34 -15.03
N SER A 367 12.77 -24.60 -15.48
CA SER A 367 13.82 -25.26 -14.70
C SER A 367 15.22 -24.96 -15.28
N PRO A 368 16.21 -24.54 -14.45
CA PRO A 368 16.06 -24.17 -13.05
C PRO A 368 15.27 -22.86 -12.87
N ILE A 369 14.71 -22.65 -11.68
CA ILE A 369 14.11 -21.38 -11.26
C ILE A 369 15.12 -20.65 -10.37
N VAL A 370 15.56 -19.49 -10.82
CA VAL A 370 16.66 -18.70 -10.27
C VAL A 370 16.13 -17.43 -9.61
N PHE A 371 16.39 -17.28 -8.32
CA PHE A 371 15.99 -16.11 -7.54
C PHE A 371 17.06 -15.03 -7.63
N VAL A 372 16.66 -13.80 -7.95
CA VAL A 372 17.56 -12.64 -8.04
C VAL A 372 16.94 -11.46 -7.30
N GLY A 373 17.70 -10.83 -6.40
CA GLY A 373 17.20 -9.73 -5.57
C GLY A 373 16.15 -10.15 -4.54
N GLN A 374 16.11 -11.44 -4.17
CA GLN A 374 15.15 -12.00 -3.20
C GLN A 374 15.74 -12.03 -1.79
N ASP A 375 15.96 -10.86 -1.20
CA ASP A 375 16.76 -10.74 0.01
C ASP A 375 16.05 -11.28 1.26
N LEU A 376 14.79 -10.91 1.50
CA LEU A 376 13.96 -11.37 2.65
C LEU A 376 14.59 -11.17 4.06
N ALA A 377 15.65 -10.38 4.15
CA ALA A 377 16.33 -9.97 5.36
C ALA A 377 17.09 -8.65 5.09
N PHE A 378 17.53 -7.98 6.15
CA PHE A 378 18.22 -6.70 6.06
C PHE A 378 19.72 -6.92 6.25
N SER A 379 20.49 -6.92 5.15
CA SER A 379 21.96 -6.90 5.22
C SER A 379 22.54 -5.48 5.37
N GLY A 380 21.69 -4.45 5.28
CA GLY A 380 22.04 -3.04 5.43
C GLY A 380 20.89 -2.18 6.00
N LYS A 381 20.94 -0.87 5.78
CA LYS A 381 19.94 0.10 6.28
C LYS A 381 18.84 0.45 5.27
N THR A 382 18.76 -0.28 4.16
CA THR A 382 17.80 -0.05 3.07
C THR A 382 16.88 -1.25 2.91
N SER A 383 15.65 -0.99 2.49
CA SER A 383 14.62 -2.01 2.29
C SER A 383 14.55 -2.53 0.86
N HIS A 384 14.96 -1.72 -0.12
CA HIS A 384 14.85 -2.00 -1.56
C HIS A 384 16.12 -1.53 -2.31
N ALA A 385 16.29 -2.02 -3.54
CA ALA A 385 17.34 -1.59 -4.47
C ALA A 385 17.19 -0.12 -4.92
N LYS A 386 18.26 0.48 -5.44
CA LYS A 386 18.23 1.83 -6.02
C LYS A 386 17.25 1.89 -7.19
N ASN A 387 16.64 3.07 -7.39
CA ASN A 387 15.62 3.32 -8.41
C ASN A 387 14.32 2.50 -8.27
N VAL A 388 14.08 1.87 -7.11
CA VAL A 388 12.76 1.31 -6.77
C VAL A 388 11.85 2.43 -6.25
N SER A 389 10.70 2.62 -6.89
CA SER A 389 9.72 3.64 -6.51
C SER A 389 8.98 3.26 -5.22
N LEU A 390 8.62 4.27 -4.41
CA LEU A 390 7.82 4.14 -3.17
C LEU A 390 8.51 3.33 -2.04
N SER A 391 9.83 3.39 -1.91
CA SER A 391 10.58 2.73 -0.82
C SER A 391 10.52 3.50 0.50
N GLU A 392 10.22 2.82 1.62
CA GLU A 392 10.22 3.38 2.99
C GLU A 392 11.44 2.86 3.79
N ASP A 393 12.58 3.57 3.77
CA ASP A 393 13.80 3.12 4.46
C ASP A 393 13.82 3.44 5.97
N ASP A 394 12.99 4.39 6.44
CA ASP A 394 12.93 4.75 7.86
C ASP A 394 12.37 3.63 8.74
N GLY A 395 11.50 2.78 8.19
CA GLY A 395 10.94 1.62 8.89
C GLY A 395 11.99 0.56 9.24
N VAL A 396 13.04 0.43 8.42
CA VAL A 396 14.12 -0.55 8.65
C VAL A 396 14.94 -0.16 9.87
N LYS A 397 15.28 1.12 10.01
CA LYS A 397 16.06 1.61 11.18
C LYS A 397 15.30 1.39 12.49
N ILE A 398 14.02 1.73 12.51
CA ILE A 398 13.16 1.57 13.69
C ILE A 398 13.07 0.09 14.09
N LEU A 399 12.90 -0.81 13.12
CA LEU A 399 12.86 -2.25 13.38
C LEU A 399 14.19 -2.75 13.93
N LEU A 400 15.32 -2.38 13.33
CA LEU A 400 16.66 -2.80 13.76
C LEU A 400 17.00 -2.37 15.20
N GLU A 401 16.32 -1.33 15.70
CA GLU A 401 16.46 -0.81 17.06
C GLU A 401 15.40 -1.37 18.03
N SER A 402 14.49 -2.23 17.58
CA SER A 402 13.40 -2.79 18.39
C SER A 402 13.72 -4.18 18.98
N GLU A 403 13.06 -4.53 20.08
CA GLU A 403 13.12 -5.88 20.67
C GLU A 403 12.37 -6.94 19.83
N GLU A 404 11.67 -6.54 18.76
CA GLU A 404 10.89 -7.43 17.90
C GLU A 404 11.67 -7.96 16.68
N VAL A 405 12.96 -7.59 16.55
CA VAL A 405 13.83 -8.09 15.48
C VAL A 405 13.95 -9.61 15.53
N ARG A 406 13.79 -10.24 14.38
CA ARG A 406 14.02 -11.68 14.20
C ARG A 406 15.30 -11.93 13.44
N TRP A 407 15.83 -13.13 13.54
CA TRP A 407 17.08 -13.53 12.91
C TRP A 407 16.88 -14.76 12.04
N VAL A 408 17.49 -14.74 10.87
CA VAL A 408 17.49 -15.86 9.92
C VAL A 408 18.89 -16.09 9.38
N ASP A 409 19.17 -17.33 9.00
CA ASP A 409 20.42 -17.66 8.30
C ASP A 409 20.50 -16.92 6.97
N GLY A 410 21.61 -16.24 6.74
CA GLY A 410 21.98 -15.62 5.47
C GLY A 410 22.67 -16.61 4.54
N ILE A 411 22.69 -16.30 3.24
CA ILE A 411 23.32 -17.15 2.22
C ILE A 411 24.84 -17.35 2.43
N HIS A 412 25.49 -16.47 3.19
CA HIS A 412 26.91 -16.55 3.55
C HIS A 412 27.16 -17.23 4.90
N GLY A 413 26.13 -17.84 5.51
CA GLY A 413 26.21 -18.54 6.80
C GLY A 413 26.21 -17.63 8.03
N ASN A 414 26.05 -16.32 7.85
CA ASN A 414 25.88 -15.32 8.91
C ASN A 414 24.40 -15.21 9.35
N GLN A 415 24.14 -14.71 10.55
CA GLN A 415 22.78 -14.32 10.94
C GLN A 415 22.43 -12.94 10.38
N LEU A 416 21.24 -12.81 9.80
CA LEU A 416 20.71 -11.54 9.30
C LEU A 416 19.42 -11.15 10.03
N PRO A 417 19.26 -9.87 10.39
CA PRO A 417 18.02 -9.40 10.97
C PRO A 417 16.91 -9.39 9.92
N THR A 418 15.70 -9.75 10.33
CA THR A 418 14.51 -9.75 9.49
C THR A 418 13.27 -9.36 10.29
N SER A 419 12.19 -9.03 9.59
CA SER A 419 10.89 -8.78 10.21
C SER A 419 10.04 -10.05 10.22
N ARG A 420 9.05 -10.12 11.11
CA ARG A 420 8.05 -11.21 11.11
C ARG A 420 7.40 -11.40 9.73
N VAL A 421 7.13 -10.29 9.03
CA VAL A 421 6.48 -10.30 7.72
C VAL A 421 7.39 -10.93 6.66
N LEU A 422 8.68 -10.55 6.62
CA LEU A 422 9.65 -11.11 5.67
C LEU A 422 9.97 -12.58 5.96
N GLU A 423 10.04 -12.96 7.24
CA GLU A 423 10.18 -14.37 7.64
C GLU A 423 9.01 -15.22 7.15
N ASN A 424 7.77 -14.71 7.29
CA ASN A 424 6.58 -15.38 6.77
C ASN A 424 6.62 -15.50 5.23
N TYR A 425 7.13 -14.49 4.52
CA TYR A 425 7.33 -14.58 3.07
C TYR A 425 8.38 -15.64 2.70
N LYS A 426 9.49 -15.71 3.43
CA LYS A 426 10.50 -16.75 3.27
C LYS A 426 9.90 -18.15 3.42
N ARG A 427 9.13 -18.38 4.49
CA ARG A 427 8.46 -19.67 4.73
C ARG A 427 7.53 -20.05 3.56
N PHE A 428 6.79 -19.09 3.01
CA PHE A 428 5.92 -19.34 1.85
C PHE A 428 6.72 -19.83 0.62
N PHE A 429 7.89 -19.25 0.34
CA PHE A 429 8.78 -19.74 -0.72
C PHE A 429 9.24 -21.18 -0.44
N GLU A 430 9.67 -21.46 0.78
CA GLU A 430 10.14 -22.79 1.20
C GLU A 430 9.04 -23.85 1.10
N GLU A 431 7.81 -23.51 1.50
CA GLU A 431 6.64 -24.37 1.35
C GLU A 431 6.31 -24.62 -0.12
N THR A 432 6.33 -23.58 -0.95
CA THR A 432 6.05 -23.70 -2.38
C THR A 432 7.11 -24.58 -3.07
N ILE A 433 8.39 -24.40 -2.74
CA ILE A 433 9.49 -25.24 -3.24
C ILE A 433 9.32 -26.68 -2.75
N HIS A 434 8.96 -26.90 -1.48
CA HIS A 434 8.76 -28.25 -0.95
C HIS A 434 7.61 -28.99 -1.63
N MET A 435 6.52 -28.28 -1.97
CA MET A 435 5.35 -28.85 -2.64
C MET A 435 5.54 -29.10 -4.14
N ASN A 436 6.58 -28.53 -4.76
CA ASN A 436 6.82 -28.61 -6.20
C ASN A 436 8.24 -29.09 -6.45
N GLU A 437 8.41 -30.34 -6.89
CA GLU A 437 9.72 -30.87 -7.26
C GLU A 437 10.33 -30.05 -8.41
N GLY A 438 11.58 -29.62 -8.25
CA GLY A 438 12.26 -28.79 -9.24
C GLY A 438 13.67 -28.41 -8.81
N HIS A 439 14.42 -27.78 -9.72
CA HIS A 439 15.73 -27.21 -9.41
C HIS A 439 15.59 -25.72 -9.14
N TYR A 440 15.83 -25.34 -7.88
CA TYR A 440 15.76 -23.95 -7.43
C TYR A 440 17.14 -23.45 -7.04
N ILE A 441 17.48 -22.23 -7.49
CA ILE A 441 18.78 -21.62 -7.25
C ILE A 441 18.57 -20.23 -6.65
N ASN A 442 19.19 -19.94 -5.52
CA ASN A 442 19.28 -18.58 -4.99
C ASN A 442 20.56 -17.92 -5.52
N ALA A 443 20.39 -16.98 -6.45
CA ALA A 443 21.45 -16.17 -7.04
C ALA A 443 21.36 -14.70 -6.61
N SER A 444 20.64 -14.42 -5.52
CA SER A 444 20.68 -13.11 -4.87
C SER A 444 22.06 -12.91 -4.27
N ALA A 445 22.66 -11.74 -4.45
CA ALA A 445 24.02 -11.46 -3.99
C ALA A 445 24.11 -11.24 -2.46
N ASP A 446 22.97 -11.23 -1.77
CA ASP A 446 22.83 -11.10 -0.33
C ASP A 446 21.43 -11.58 0.12
N GLY A 447 21.23 -11.67 1.42
CA GLY A 447 19.92 -11.97 2.01
C GLY A 447 19.82 -13.35 2.66
N ALA A 448 18.59 -13.70 3.02
CA ALA A 448 18.25 -14.91 3.73
C ALA A 448 18.46 -16.16 2.86
N HIS A 449 18.97 -17.21 3.48
CA HIS A 449 19.03 -18.54 2.90
C HIS A 449 17.62 -19.15 2.84
N ILE A 450 17.14 -19.43 1.63
CA ILE A 450 15.82 -20.03 1.39
C ILE A 450 15.99 -21.55 1.28
N LYS A 451 15.41 -22.30 2.22
CA LYS A 451 15.49 -23.76 2.24
C LYS A 451 14.92 -24.37 0.95
N GLY A 452 15.64 -25.35 0.41
CA GLY A 452 15.30 -25.99 -0.87
C GLY A 452 15.95 -25.35 -2.10
N THR A 453 16.77 -24.31 -1.91
CA THR A 453 17.56 -23.67 -2.98
C THR A 453 19.05 -24.02 -2.90
N GLU A 454 19.70 -24.08 -4.05
CA GLU A 454 21.17 -24.07 -4.17
C GLU A 454 21.66 -22.62 -4.22
N VAL A 455 22.68 -22.24 -3.43
CA VAL A 455 23.28 -20.89 -3.49
C VAL A 455 24.38 -20.86 -4.56
N LYS A 456 24.26 -19.97 -5.54
CA LYS A 456 25.25 -19.78 -6.63
C LYS A 456 25.31 -18.32 -7.07
N ASP A 457 26.49 -17.86 -7.52
CA ASP A 457 26.62 -16.53 -8.12
C ASP A 457 25.88 -16.44 -9.46
N LEU A 458 25.31 -15.27 -9.75
CA LEU A 458 24.43 -15.07 -10.90
C LEU A 458 25.14 -15.29 -12.25
N ASP A 459 26.39 -14.86 -12.38
CA ASP A 459 27.23 -15.09 -13.55
C ASP A 459 27.45 -16.59 -13.81
N ALA A 460 27.82 -17.36 -12.79
CA ALA A 460 28.02 -18.80 -12.90
C ALA A 460 26.74 -19.53 -13.31
N VAL A 461 25.57 -19.08 -12.82
CA VAL A 461 24.27 -19.62 -13.22
C VAL A 461 23.99 -19.32 -14.70
N ILE A 462 24.22 -18.08 -15.14
CA ILE A 462 24.03 -17.69 -16.54
C ILE A 462 24.96 -18.51 -17.45
N GLU A 463 26.24 -18.65 -17.11
CA GLU A 463 27.19 -19.46 -17.88
C GLU A 463 26.75 -20.92 -17.99
N THR A 464 26.18 -21.47 -16.91
CA THR A 464 25.77 -22.88 -16.85
C THR A 464 24.48 -23.15 -17.64
N TYR A 465 23.47 -22.28 -17.52
CA TYR A 465 22.10 -22.59 -18.01
C TYR A 465 21.68 -21.77 -19.23
N CYS A 466 22.31 -20.62 -19.51
CA CYS A 466 21.95 -19.75 -20.63
C CYS A 466 22.82 -20.03 -21.88
N GLY A 467 23.02 -21.31 -22.22
CA GLY A 467 23.86 -21.74 -23.35
C GLY A 467 23.17 -21.72 -24.72
N HIS A 468 21.84 -21.64 -24.76
CA HIS A 468 21.04 -21.78 -25.99
C HIS A 468 20.09 -20.59 -26.20
N PRO A 469 20.02 -20.03 -27.43
CA PRO A 469 19.02 -19.01 -27.77
C PRO A 469 17.58 -19.54 -27.61
N LEU A 470 16.69 -18.66 -27.13
CA LEU A 470 15.29 -18.91 -26.89
C LEU A 470 14.45 -17.88 -27.67
N ASN A 471 13.64 -18.35 -28.61
CA ASN A 471 12.67 -17.50 -29.30
C ASN A 471 11.37 -17.41 -28.47
N LEU A 472 11.35 -16.52 -27.47
CA LEU A 472 10.16 -16.32 -26.61
C LEU A 472 8.95 -15.82 -27.41
N THR A 473 9.16 -14.90 -28.35
CA THR A 473 8.07 -14.29 -29.13
C THR A 473 7.27 -15.36 -29.87
N GLU A 474 7.96 -16.30 -30.53
CA GLU A 474 7.31 -17.40 -31.25
C GLU A 474 6.58 -18.36 -30.30
N ARG A 475 7.19 -18.70 -29.14
CA ARG A 475 6.54 -19.56 -28.14
C ARG A 475 5.29 -18.92 -27.53
N LEU A 476 5.27 -17.60 -27.39
CA LEU A 476 4.19 -16.85 -26.75
C LEU A 476 3.09 -16.42 -27.71
N ALA A 477 3.37 -16.27 -29.00
CA ALA A 477 2.41 -15.81 -30.00
C ALA A 477 1.04 -16.52 -29.92
N PRO A 478 0.94 -17.85 -29.78
CA PRO A 478 -0.36 -18.55 -29.70
C PRO A 478 -1.19 -18.20 -28.46
N PHE A 479 -0.57 -17.66 -27.41
CA PHE A 479 -1.18 -17.44 -26.10
C PHE A 479 -1.44 -15.97 -25.80
N LEU A 480 -0.71 -15.07 -26.45
CA LEU A 480 -0.76 -13.63 -26.19
C LEU A 480 -1.59 -12.85 -27.23
N GLU A 481 -2.06 -13.48 -28.30
CA GLU A 481 -3.01 -12.84 -29.20
C GLU A 481 -4.34 -12.53 -28.50
N LYS A 482 -4.74 -11.25 -28.49
CA LYS A 482 -6.07 -10.86 -28.03
C LYS A 482 -7.14 -11.56 -28.86
N LYS A 483 -8.16 -12.09 -28.17
CA LYS A 483 -9.23 -12.81 -28.85
C LYS A 483 -10.05 -11.84 -29.71
N ASN A 484 -9.98 -12.03 -31.03
CA ASN A 484 -10.84 -11.32 -32.01
C ASN A 484 -12.33 -11.67 -31.88
N ASN A 485 -12.68 -12.72 -31.11
CA ASN A 485 -14.05 -13.11 -30.84
C ASN A 485 -14.19 -13.66 -29.41
N PRO A 486 -14.33 -12.78 -28.41
CA PRO A 486 -14.50 -13.18 -27.02
C PRO A 486 -15.78 -13.99 -26.79
N ASP A 487 -15.74 -14.93 -25.84
CA ASP A 487 -16.90 -15.74 -25.45
C ASP A 487 -17.76 -15.01 -24.40
N TYR A 488 -18.54 -14.04 -24.86
CA TYR A 488 -19.50 -13.33 -24.00
C TYR A 488 -20.64 -14.22 -23.52
N ASP A 489 -20.95 -15.31 -24.24
CA ASP A 489 -22.13 -16.13 -23.94
C ASP A 489 -21.95 -16.92 -22.65
N THR A 490 -20.73 -17.36 -22.33
CA THR A 490 -20.41 -17.98 -21.04
C THR A 490 -20.62 -17.02 -19.87
N PHE A 491 -20.16 -15.77 -19.97
CA PHE A 491 -20.35 -14.76 -18.93
C PHE A 491 -21.84 -14.40 -18.74
N LEU A 492 -22.56 -14.16 -19.84
CA LEU A 492 -23.99 -13.81 -19.79
C LEU A 492 -24.86 -14.94 -19.22
N LYS A 493 -24.49 -16.21 -19.46
CA LYS A 493 -25.15 -17.38 -18.85
C LYS A 493 -24.96 -17.43 -17.33
N GLU A 494 -23.86 -16.92 -16.81
CA GLU A 494 -23.62 -16.83 -15.36
C GLU A 494 -24.29 -15.60 -14.72
N PHE A 495 -24.28 -14.45 -15.38
CA PHE A 495 -24.80 -13.19 -14.82
C PHE A 495 -26.33 -13.20 -14.68
N ARG A 496 -27.05 -13.64 -15.72
CA ARG A 496 -28.53 -13.56 -15.74
C ARG A 496 -29.21 -14.34 -14.62
N PRO A 497 -28.82 -15.59 -14.28
CA PRO A 497 -29.37 -16.30 -13.13
C PRO A 497 -29.11 -15.59 -11.80
N ILE A 498 -27.92 -15.01 -11.61
CA ILE A 498 -27.58 -14.26 -10.40
C ILE A 498 -28.46 -13.01 -10.28
N LEU A 499 -28.61 -12.23 -11.35
CA LEU A 499 -29.50 -11.06 -11.39
C LEU A 499 -30.96 -11.42 -11.09
N LYS A 500 -31.44 -12.55 -11.61
CA LYS A 500 -32.78 -13.07 -11.29
C LYS A 500 -32.91 -13.45 -9.81
N GLU A 501 -31.89 -14.08 -9.25
CA GLU A 501 -31.88 -14.50 -7.85
C GLU A 501 -31.81 -13.30 -6.91
N ILE A 502 -31.02 -12.27 -7.22
CA ILE A 502 -30.97 -11.01 -6.47
C ILE A 502 -32.38 -10.41 -6.32
N LYS A 503 -33.16 -10.38 -7.40
CA LYS A 503 -34.56 -9.90 -7.36
C LYS A 503 -35.44 -10.73 -6.42
N ASN A 504 -35.23 -12.04 -6.34
CA ASN A 504 -35.95 -12.90 -5.40
C ASN A 504 -35.52 -12.63 -3.95
N LEU A 505 -34.22 -12.49 -3.69
CA LEU A 505 -33.69 -12.20 -2.36
C LEU A 505 -34.21 -10.86 -1.83
N ARG A 506 -34.26 -9.81 -2.66
CA ARG A 506 -34.86 -8.51 -2.29
C ARG A 506 -36.32 -8.63 -1.86
N LYS A 507 -37.12 -9.46 -2.57
CA LYS A 507 -38.52 -9.71 -2.19
C LYS A 507 -38.62 -10.40 -0.82
N LEU A 508 -37.73 -11.35 -0.54
CA LEU A 508 -37.67 -12.02 0.76
C LEU A 508 -37.25 -11.05 1.88
N ILE A 509 -36.26 -10.20 1.64
CA ILE A 509 -35.83 -9.15 2.57
C ILE A 509 -37.00 -8.22 2.89
N SER A 510 -37.63 -7.64 1.86
CA SER A 510 -38.77 -6.72 2.03
C SER A 510 -39.93 -7.37 2.79
N LYS A 511 -40.24 -8.64 2.48
CA LYS A 511 -41.25 -9.41 3.20
C LYS A 511 -40.88 -9.59 4.67
N SER A 512 -39.63 -9.99 4.96
CA SER A 512 -39.14 -10.18 6.33
C SER A 512 -39.23 -8.89 7.15
N ASP A 513 -38.75 -7.77 6.58
CA ASP A 513 -38.71 -6.48 7.27
C ASP A 513 -40.11 -5.94 7.57
N GLN A 514 -41.06 -6.09 6.64
CA GLN A 514 -42.46 -5.73 6.88
C GLN A 514 -43.08 -6.53 8.03
N LYS A 515 -42.81 -7.84 8.09
CA LYS A 515 -43.28 -8.70 9.18
C LYS A 515 -42.61 -8.37 10.50
N ALA A 516 -41.30 -8.13 10.50
CA ALA A 516 -40.54 -7.72 11.68
C ALA A 516 -41.06 -6.40 12.26
N GLU A 517 -41.38 -5.43 11.41
CA GLU A 517 -42.00 -4.16 11.82
C GLU A 517 -43.36 -4.38 12.48
N SER A 518 -44.21 -5.22 11.87
CA SER A 518 -45.52 -5.57 12.45
C SER A 518 -45.40 -6.23 13.82
N VAL A 519 -44.46 -7.17 14.00
CA VAL A 519 -44.21 -7.82 15.30
C VAL A 519 -43.69 -6.81 16.32
N THR A 520 -42.78 -5.92 15.91
CA THR A 520 -42.21 -4.87 16.77
C THR A 520 -43.30 -3.94 17.31
N GLN A 521 -44.20 -3.45 16.45
CA GLN A 521 -45.33 -2.60 16.85
C GLN A 521 -46.26 -3.30 17.84
N LYS A 522 -46.56 -4.59 17.62
CA LYS A 522 -47.39 -5.39 18.55
C LYS A 522 -46.70 -5.61 19.89
N LEU A 523 -45.38 -5.82 19.90
CA LEU A 523 -44.58 -5.95 21.11
C LEU A 523 -44.60 -4.64 21.92
N GLU A 524 -44.40 -3.49 21.26
CA GLU A 524 -44.46 -2.17 21.90
C GLU A 524 -45.85 -1.86 22.46
N GLN A 525 -46.91 -2.21 21.74
CA GLN A 525 -48.28 -2.06 22.21
C GLN A 525 -48.53 -2.90 23.47
N GLN A 526 -48.05 -4.14 23.50
CA GLN A 526 -48.16 -5.03 24.65
C GLN A 526 -47.40 -4.47 25.87
N GLN A 527 -46.22 -3.89 25.65
CA GLN A 527 -45.45 -3.23 26.72
C GLN A 527 -46.20 -2.01 27.28
N LYS A 528 -46.83 -1.20 26.42
CA LYS A 528 -47.62 -0.03 26.82
C LYS A 528 -48.84 -0.39 27.67
N THR A 529 -49.43 -1.58 27.48
CA THR A 529 -50.56 -2.08 28.28
C THR A 529 -50.12 -2.81 29.56
N GLY A 530 -48.82 -2.81 29.87
CA GLY A 530 -48.26 -3.44 31.08
C GLY A 530 -48.04 -4.96 30.97
N GLY A 531 -48.25 -5.54 29.79
CA GLY A 531 -48.02 -6.96 29.52
C GLY A 531 -46.61 -7.26 29.00
N LEU A 532 -46.08 -8.45 29.29
CA LEU A 532 -44.85 -8.97 28.71
C LEU A 532 -45.08 -10.42 28.29
N TRP A 533 -44.67 -10.77 27.08
CA TRP A 533 -44.57 -12.19 26.69
C TRP A 533 -43.32 -12.78 27.34
N ARG A 534 -43.50 -13.93 27.99
CA ARG A 534 -42.45 -14.65 28.72
C ARG A 534 -41.99 -15.92 28.01
N GLN A 535 -42.76 -16.36 27.03
CA GLN A 535 -42.53 -17.58 26.25
C GLN A 535 -43.32 -17.52 24.94
N PHE A 536 -42.98 -18.36 23.97
CA PHE A 536 -43.59 -18.37 22.64
C PHE A 536 -45.10 -18.63 22.64
N SER A 537 -45.59 -19.48 23.54
CA SER A 537 -47.01 -19.84 23.67
C SER A 537 -47.91 -18.69 24.11
N GLU A 538 -47.36 -17.65 24.74
CA GLU A 538 -48.10 -16.45 25.19
C GLU A 538 -48.31 -15.41 24.08
N ILE A 539 -47.66 -15.60 22.92
CA ILE A 539 -47.76 -14.71 21.77
C ILE A 539 -49.06 -14.99 21.00
N PRO A 540 -49.83 -13.96 20.58
CA PRO A 540 -51.01 -14.15 19.73
C PRO A 540 -50.70 -14.94 18.45
N SER A 541 -51.61 -15.84 18.04
CA SER A 541 -51.36 -16.79 16.93
C SER A 541 -51.04 -16.10 15.59
N ASN A 542 -51.58 -14.91 15.32
CA ASN A 542 -51.21 -14.13 14.14
C ASN A 542 -49.76 -13.64 14.19
N THR A 543 -49.28 -13.18 15.35
CA THR A 543 -47.89 -12.76 15.58
C THR A 543 -46.93 -13.95 15.58
N GLN A 544 -47.33 -15.11 16.12
CA GLN A 544 -46.56 -16.35 15.98
C GLN A 544 -46.34 -16.73 14.52
N ARG A 545 -47.37 -16.60 13.67
CA ARG A 545 -47.24 -16.80 12.22
C ARG A 545 -46.28 -15.80 11.58
N ASP A 546 -46.35 -14.52 11.96
CA ASP A 546 -45.42 -13.50 11.45
C ASP A 546 -43.96 -13.83 11.82
N ILE A 547 -43.70 -14.24 13.07
CA ILE A 547 -42.37 -14.69 13.53
C ILE A 547 -41.90 -15.91 12.72
N HIS A 548 -42.77 -16.90 12.52
CA HIS A 548 -42.44 -18.07 11.72
C HIS A 548 -42.14 -17.71 10.25
N GLU A 549 -42.88 -16.76 9.67
CA GLU A 549 -42.62 -16.27 8.32
C GLU A 549 -41.29 -15.53 8.20
N ILE A 550 -40.89 -14.76 9.22
CA ILE A 550 -39.57 -14.13 9.30
C ILE A 550 -38.48 -15.20 9.26
N ASP A 551 -38.58 -16.22 10.12
CA ASP A 551 -37.63 -17.34 10.15
C ASP A 551 -37.53 -18.06 8.80
N LEU A 552 -38.67 -18.31 8.15
CA LEU A 552 -38.70 -18.92 6.81
C LEU A 552 -38.03 -18.03 5.75
N CYS A 553 -38.23 -16.71 5.82
CA CYS A 553 -37.56 -15.77 4.91
C CYS A 553 -36.04 -15.81 5.12
N HIS A 554 -35.57 -15.74 6.36
CA HIS A 554 -34.14 -15.80 6.67
C HIS A 554 -33.53 -17.16 6.30
N LYS A 555 -34.21 -18.28 6.54
CA LYS A 555 -33.75 -19.60 6.06
C LYS A 555 -33.59 -19.67 4.54
N LYS A 556 -34.52 -19.08 3.78
CA LYS A 556 -34.42 -19.00 2.32
C LYS A 556 -33.31 -18.06 1.86
N LEU A 557 -33.15 -16.92 2.54
CA LEU A 557 -32.05 -16.00 2.30
C LEU A 557 -30.72 -16.74 2.49
N ASP A 558 -30.49 -17.35 3.66
CA ASP A 558 -29.27 -18.10 4.00
C ASP A 558 -29.03 -19.28 3.03
N GLY A 559 -30.10 -19.87 2.50
CA GLY A 559 -30.06 -20.96 1.52
C GLY A 559 -29.51 -20.59 0.13
N SER A 560 -29.39 -19.30 -0.21
CA SER A 560 -28.88 -18.84 -1.52
C SER A 560 -27.35 -18.86 -1.59
N LYS A 561 -26.78 -20.05 -1.36
CA LYS A 561 -25.33 -20.27 -1.19
C LYS A 561 -24.49 -19.72 -2.35
N LYS A 562 -24.96 -19.84 -3.60
CA LYS A 562 -24.22 -19.35 -4.78
C LYS A 562 -23.98 -17.84 -4.68
N VAL A 563 -25.01 -17.05 -4.43
CA VAL A 563 -24.90 -15.57 -4.33
C VAL A 563 -24.03 -15.18 -3.14
N TRP A 564 -24.28 -15.76 -1.97
CA TRP A 564 -23.53 -15.39 -0.76
C TRP A 564 -22.08 -15.84 -0.78
N SER A 565 -21.75 -16.95 -1.43
CA SER A 565 -20.36 -17.40 -1.58
C SER A 565 -19.52 -16.43 -2.41
N ILE A 566 -20.10 -15.87 -3.48
CA ILE A 566 -19.44 -14.86 -4.34
C ILE A 566 -19.24 -13.54 -3.56
N LEU A 567 -20.11 -13.26 -2.59
CA LEU A 567 -20.14 -12.00 -1.82
C LEU A 567 -19.57 -12.15 -0.40
N GLU A 568 -18.92 -13.28 -0.11
CA GLU A 568 -18.45 -13.61 1.22
C GLU A 568 -17.50 -12.54 1.77
N GLU A 569 -16.57 -12.05 0.94
CA GLU A 569 -15.57 -11.05 1.33
C GLU A 569 -16.18 -9.72 1.80
N ILE A 570 -17.31 -9.30 1.22
CA ILE A 570 -17.97 -8.03 1.56
C ILE A 570 -19.08 -8.17 2.60
N THR A 571 -19.55 -9.39 2.86
CA THR A 571 -20.56 -9.67 3.91
C THR A 571 -19.94 -9.91 5.28
N ARG A 572 -18.63 -10.19 5.36
CA ARG A 572 -17.91 -10.52 6.60
C ARG A 572 -18.01 -9.48 7.71
N ALA A 573 -17.90 -8.18 7.40
CA ALA A 573 -18.03 -7.13 8.42
C ALA A 573 -19.43 -7.11 9.06
N GLY A 574 -20.48 -7.24 8.25
CA GLY A 574 -21.85 -7.35 8.75
C GLY A 574 -22.11 -8.66 9.50
N LEU A 575 -21.51 -9.76 9.05
CA LEU A 575 -21.58 -11.05 9.75
C LEU A 575 -20.92 -10.97 11.13
N LYS A 576 -19.74 -10.35 11.23
CA LYS A 576 -19.04 -10.09 12.50
C LYS A 576 -19.94 -9.35 13.49
N GLN A 577 -20.56 -8.25 13.05
CA GLN A 577 -21.48 -7.50 13.89
C GLN A 577 -22.70 -8.33 14.30
N SER A 578 -23.31 -9.05 13.36
CA SER A 578 -24.48 -9.89 13.64
C SER A 578 -24.17 -11.02 14.62
N GLU A 579 -23.02 -11.67 14.51
CA GLU A 579 -22.61 -12.72 15.44
C GLU A 579 -22.41 -12.13 16.84
N ARG A 580 -21.74 -10.97 16.98
CA ARG A 580 -21.61 -10.25 18.27
C ARG A 580 -22.97 -10.04 18.94
N GLU A 581 -23.92 -9.50 18.18
CA GLU A 581 -25.28 -9.26 18.64
C GLU A 581 -26.00 -10.56 19.01
N LYS A 582 -25.93 -11.59 18.16
CA LYS A 582 -26.57 -12.90 18.39
C LYS A 582 -26.14 -13.55 19.70
N PHE A 583 -24.85 -13.50 20.03
CA PHE A 583 -24.34 -14.03 21.29
C PHE A 583 -24.80 -13.20 22.50
N ALA A 584 -24.79 -11.87 22.39
CA ALA A 584 -25.32 -11.02 23.46
C ALA A 584 -26.83 -11.28 23.69
N ILE A 585 -27.56 -11.54 22.60
CA ILE A 585 -28.99 -11.85 22.64
C ILE A 585 -29.26 -13.26 23.18
N SER A 586 -28.44 -14.26 22.85
CA SER A 586 -28.68 -15.66 23.28
C SER A 586 -28.67 -15.82 24.80
N LYS A 587 -27.93 -14.98 25.54
CA LYS A 587 -27.97 -14.92 27.02
C LYS A 587 -29.36 -14.57 27.57
N LEU A 588 -30.22 -13.90 26.79
CA LEU A 588 -31.57 -13.51 27.19
C LEU A 588 -32.62 -14.59 26.93
N ALA A 589 -32.32 -15.57 26.08
CA ALA A 589 -33.31 -16.53 25.57
C ALA A 589 -33.93 -17.42 26.66
N ASN A 590 -33.17 -17.69 27.72
CA ASN A 590 -33.56 -18.58 28.81
C ASN A 590 -34.11 -17.84 30.05
N ASP A 591 -34.20 -16.51 30.02
CA ASP A 591 -34.79 -15.71 31.11
C ASP A 591 -36.22 -15.28 30.72
N PRO A 592 -37.28 -15.87 31.31
CA PRO A 592 -38.66 -15.51 31.00
C PRO A 592 -38.98 -14.03 31.22
N LYS A 593 -38.25 -13.33 32.10
CA LYS A 593 -38.46 -11.89 32.34
C LYS A 593 -37.90 -11.02 31.20
N LYS A 594 -36.92 -11.54 30.45
CA LYS A 594 -36.26 -10.84 29.34
C LYS A 594 -36.69 -11.36 27.97
N TYR A 595 -37.66 -12.27 27.89
CA TYR A 595 -38.09 -12.87 26.63
C TYR A 595 -38.63 -11.84 25.61
N SER A 596 -39.42 -10.86 26.04
CA SER A 596 -39.85 -9.76 25.16
C SER A 596 -38.66 -8.92 24.64
N GLU A 597 -37.65 -8.69 25.49
CA GLU A 597 -36.42 -7.99 25.11
C GLU A 597 -35.59 -8.83 24.12
N TRP A 598 -35.52 -10.15 24.33
CA TRP A 598 -34.89 -11.10 23.42
C TRP A 598 -35.53 -11.07 22.02
N ILE A 599 -36.87 -11.04 21.93
CA ILE A 599 -37.57 -10.89 20.64
C ILE A 599 -37.20 -9.55 19.99
N SER A 600 -37.34 -8.45 20.72
CA SER A 600 -37.06 -7.11 20.21
C SER A 600 -35.64 -7.00 19.64
N LYS A 601 -34.64 -7.41 20.43
CA LYS A 601 -33.23 -7.36 20.00
C LYS A 601 -32.95 -8.29 18.82
N ASN A 602 -33.60 -9.46 18.74
CA ASN A 602 -33.48 -10.32 17.56
C ASN A 602 -34.05 -9.67 16.31
N LEU A 603 -35.23 -9.03 16.39
CA LEU A 603 -35.82 -8.35 15.24
C LEU A 603 -34.93 -7.19 14.76
N VAL A 604 -34.38 -6.40 15.67
CA VAL A 604 -33.40 -5.34 15.34
C VAL A 604 -32.17 -5.93 14.65
N ARG A 605 -31.58 -7.01 15.19
CA ARG A 605 -30.45 -7.71 14.57
C ARG A 605 -30.78 -8.20 13.16
N LEU A 606 -31.93 -8.84 12.97
CA LEU A 606 -32.35 -9.37 11.66
C LEU A 606 -32.55 -8.25 10.63
N LYS A 607 -33.14 -7.11 11.02
CA LYS A 607 -33.22 -5.91 10.16
C LYS A 607 -31.83 -5.36 9.81
N GLY A 608 -30.90 -5.35 10.77
CA GLY A 608 -29.50 -4.99 10.54
C GLY A 608 -28.82 -5.88 9.49
N ILE A 609 -29.01 -7.20 9.58
CA ILE A 609 -28.52 -8.16 8.57
C ILE A 609 -29.13 -7.86 7.19
N ASN A 610 -30.44 -7.63 7.12
CA ASN A 610 -31.13 -7.34 5.87
C ASN A 610 -30.67 -6.03 5.23
N HIS A 611 -30.31 -5.03 6.03
CA HIS A 611 -29.70 -3.80 5.55
C HIS A 611 -28.35 -4.07 4.85
N VAL A 612 -27.44 -4.81 5.50
CA VAL A 612 -26.15 -5.19 4.91
C VAL A 612 -26.34 -6.02 3.64
N ARG A 613 -27.27 -6.99 3.66
CA ARG A 613 -27.62 -7.79 2.48
C ARG A 613 -28.06 -6.92 1.32
N THR A 614 -28.90 -5.92 1.59
CA THR A 614 -29.41 -5.03 0.55
C THR A 614 -28.26 -4.24 -0.08
N GLN A 615 -27.39 -3.63 0.74
CA GLN A 615 -26.20 -2.90 0.24
C GLN A 615 -25.30 -3.79 -0.63
N VAL A 616 -25.03 -5.01 -0.17
CA VAL A 616 -24.21 -5.99 -0.91
C VAL A 616 -24.86 -6.41 -2.22
N LEU A 617 -26.17 -6.67 -2.22
CA LEU A 617 -26.93 -7.00 -3.42
C LEU A 617 -26.99 -5.83 -4.43
N ASP A 618 -27.08 -4.58 -3.95
CA ASP A 618 -27.03 -3.38 -4.79
C ASP A 618 -25.70 -3.28 -5.57
N ILE A 619 -24.57 -3.57 -4.91
CA ILE A 619 -23.23 -3.51 -5.52
C ILE A 619 -23.13 -4.51 -6.68
N ILE A 620 -23.42 -5.79 -6.44
CA ILE A 620 -23.29 -6.83 -7.48
C ILE A 620 -24.31 -6.62 -8.61
N GLU A 621 -25.55 -6.21 -8.30
CA GLU A 621 -26.56 -5.94 -9.33
C GLU A 621 -26.13 -4.80 -10.25
N LYS A 622 -25.56 -3.72 -9.68
CA LYS A 622 -25.01 -2.60 -10.44
C LYS A 622 -23.96 -3.08 -11.43
N TYR A 623 -22.96 -3.84 -10.97
CA TYR A 623 -21.88 -4.30 -11.85
C TYR A 623 -22.36 -5.30 -12.90
N LEU A 624 -23.12 -6.32 -12.51
CA LEU A 624 -23.57 -7.35 -13.47
C LEU A 624 -24.54 -6.79 -14.51
N SER A 625 -25.41 -5.85 -14.14
CA SER A 625 -26.32 -5.20 -15.10
C SER A 625 -25.55 -4.32 -16.09
N MET A 626 -24.54 -3.58 -15.61
CA MET A 626 -23.65 -2.78 -16.45
C MET A 626 -22.88 -3.68 -17.43
N LEU A 627 -22.27 -4.77 -16.95
CA LEU A 627 -21.51 -5.72 -17.76
C LEU A 627 -22.40 -6.46 -18.77
N GLU A 628 -23.62 -6.86 -18.40
CA GLU A 628 -24.56 -7.48 -19.34
C GLU A 628 -24.88 -6.53 -20.51
N LYS A 629 -25.13 -5.25 -20.22
CA LYS A 629 -25.36 -4.22 -21.25
C LYS A 629 -24.11 -4.02 -22.12
N HIS A 630 -22.94 -3.91 -21.49
CA HIS A 630 -21.66 -3.73 -22.17
C HIS A 630 -21.40 -4.89 -23.15
N PHE A 631 -21.38 -6.14 -22.68
CA PHE A 631 -21.13 -7.31 -23.54
C PHE A 631 -22.16 -7.46 -24.66
N SER A 632 -23.43 -7.16 -24.40
CA SER A 632 -24.46 -7.23 -25.44
C SER A 632 -24.23 -6.18 -26.54
N THR A 633 -23.80 -4.98 -26.16
CA THR A 633 -23.51 -3.88 -27.08
C THR A 633 -22.23 -4.17 -27.87
N GLU A 634 -21.17 -4.57 -27.18
CA GLU A 634 -19.88 -4.88 -27.76
C GLU A 634 -19.97 -6.03 -28.78
N LYS A 635 -20.65 -7.13 -28.41
CA LYS A 635 -20.90 -8.27 -29.29
C LYS A 635 -21.59 -7.83 -30.60
N LYS A 636 -22.53 -6.88 -30.52
CA LYS A 636 -23.23 -6.34 -31.70
C LYS A 636 -22.28 -5.52 -32.57
N LEU A 637 -21.48 -4.62 -31.99
CA LEU A 637 -20.53 -3.76 -32.71
C LEU A 637 -19.45 -4.60 -33.39
N ILE A 638 -18.84 -5.56 -32.68
CA ILE A 638 -17.84 -6.48 -33.25
C ILE A 638 -18.44 -7.29 -34.40
N HIS A 639 -19.70 -7.75 -34.30
CA HIS A 639 -20.37 -8.45 -35.39
C HIS A 639 -20.58 -7.56 -36.63
N GLN A 640 -20.82 -6.26 -36.44
CA GLN A 640 -20.91 -5.29 -37.54
C GLN A 640 -19.55 -5.06 -38.20
N LEU A 641 -18.48 -4.88 -37.41
CA LEU A 641 -17.12 -4.71 -37.92
C LEU A 641 -16.60 -5.93 -38.69
N LYS A 642 -17.07 -7.15 -38.37
CA LYS A 642 -16.75 -8.33 -39.20
C LYS A 642 -17.26 -8.24 -40.64
N LYS A 643 -18.32 -7.45 -40.88
CA LYS A 643 -18.88 -7.22 -42.23
C LYS A 643 -18.26 -5.99 -42.88
N GLU A 644 -18.02 -4.95 -42.09
CA GLU A 644 -17.46 -3.66 -42.54
C GLU A 644 -16.33 -3.23 -41.58
N PRO A 645 -15.09 -3.72 -41.78
CA PRO A 645 -13.99 -3.52 -40.82
C PRO A 645 -13.63 -2.05 -40.57
N ASP A 646 -13.77 -1.19 -41.58
CA ASP A 646 -13.41 0.23 -41.53
C ASP A 646 -14.64 1.14 -41.38
N SER A 647 -15.75 0.60 -40.85
CA SER A 647 -16.96 1.38 -40.63
C SER A 647 -16.76 2.41 -39.51
N HIS A 648 -16.49 3.65 -39.91
CA HIS A 648 -16.19 4.78 -38.99
C HIS A 648 -17.23 4.93 -37.86
N PRO A 649 -18.56 4.93 -38.11
CA PRO A 649 -19.54 5.06 -37.03
C PRO A 649 -19.47 3.92 -36.00
N VAL A 650 -19.24 2.69 -36.47
CA VAL A 650 -19.18 1.50 -35.60
C VAL A 650 -17.88 1.50 -34.77
N LEU A 651 -16.76 1.88 -35.38
CA LEU A 651 -15.49 2.06 -34.68
C LEU A 651 -15.57 3.18 -33.63
N SER A 652 -16.23 4.30 -33.97
CA SER A 652 -16.44 5.42 -33.03
C SER A 652 -17.28 4.99 -31.82
N ASP A 653 -18.37 4.26 -32.04
CA ASP A 653 -19.20 3.73 -30.96
C ASP A 653 -18.45 2.70 -30.10
N LEU A 654 -17.60 1.89 -30.70
CA LEU A 654 -16.76 0.92 -29.98
C LEU A 654 -15.68 1.62 -29.14
N ALA A 655 -15.02 2.64 -29.69
CA ALA A 655 -14.04 3.46 -28.96
C ALA A 655 -14.69 4.15 -27.74
N LYS A 656 -15.91 4.70 -27.91
CA LYS A 656 -16.69 5.27 -26.81
C LYS A 656 -17.01 4.23 -25.74
N LEU A 657 -17.49 3.06 -26.15
CA LEU A 657 -17.83 1.97 -25.24
C LEU A 657 -16.63 1.56 -24.38
N TYR A 658 -15.45 1.42 -24.97
CA TYR A 658 -14.23 1.09 -24.22
C TYR A 658 -13.76 2.25 -23.33
N PHE A 659 -13.80 3.49 -23.82
CA PHE A 659 -13.39 4.65 -23.04
C PHE A 659 -14.27 4.85 -21.80
N GLU A 660 -15.60 4.72 -21.93
CA GLU A 660 -16.55 4.83 -20.81
C GLU A 660 -16.33 3.76 -19.72
N MET A 661 -15.87 2.57 -20.12
CA MET A 661 -15.52 1.48 -19.20
C MET A 661 -14.10 1.60 -18.61
N GLY A 662 -13.32 2.55 -19.11
CA GLY A 662 -11.90 2.72 -18.80
C GLY A 662 -11.00 1.62 -19.39
N ASP A 663 -11.46 0.92 -20.43
CA ASP A 663 -10.77 -0.21 -21.08
C ASP A 663 -9.75 0.30 -22.11
N TYR A 664 -8.78 1.09 -21.66
CA TYR A 664 -7.87 1.82 -22.54
C TYR A 664 -7.02 0.92 -23.45
N VAL A 665 -6.64 -0.27 -22.98
CA VAL A 665 -5.92 -1.26 -23.82
C VAL A 665 -6.79 -1.80 -24.96
N LEU A 666 -8.12 -1.73 -24.86
CA LEU A 666 -9.04 -2.09 -25.94
C LEU A 666 -9.38 -0.87 -26.81
N ALA A 667 -9.47 0.33 -26.21
CA ALA A 667 -9.73 1.57 -26.93
C ALA A 667 -8.60 1.97 -27.88
N GLU A 668 -7.34 1.84 -27.45
CA GLU A 668 -6.16 2.26 -28.23
C GLU A 668 -6.12 1.73 -29.67
N PRO A 669 -6.19 0.41 -29.94
CA PRO A 669 -6.14 -0.09 -31.31
C PRO A 669 -7.34 0.37 -32.17
N VAL A 670 -8.51 0.58 -31.55
CA VAL A 670 -9.70 1.11 -32.26
C VAL A 670 -9.47 2.58 -32.64
N CYS A 671 -8.89 3.38 -31.74
CA CYS A 671 -8.53 4.76 -32.01
C CYS A 671 -7.42 4.87 -33.07
N GLU A 672 -6.41 4.00 -33.03
CA GLU A 672 -5.37 3.92 -34.07
C GLU A 672 -5.99 3.64 -35.45
N GLN A 673 -6.95 2.71 -35.53
CA GLN A 673 -7.68 2.44 -36.78
C GLN A 673 -8.51 3.65 -37.24
N LEU A 674 -9.23 4.32 -36.34
CA LEU A 674 -9.99 5.54 -36.66
C LEU A 674 -9.08 6.65 -37.19
N ILE A 675 -7.92 6.88 -36.58
CA ILE A 675 -6.93 7.88 -36.99
C ILE A 675 -6.31 7.53 -38.35
N ASN A 676 -6.09 6.24 -38.62
CA ASN A 676 -5.62 5.79 -39.94
C ASN A 676 -6.66 6.04 -41.05
N ILE A 677 -7.95 5.94 -40.74
CA ILE A 677 -9.05 6.25 -41.66
C ILE A 677 -9.20 7.77 -41.82
N ASN A 678 -9.15 8.52 -40.71
CA ASN A 678 -9.26 9.96 -40.66
C ASN A 678 -8.32 10.53 -39.59
N ALA A 679 -7.21 11.13 -40.01
CA ALA A 679 -6.21 11.69 -39.12
C ALA A 679 -6.76 12.79 -38.19
N ASP A 680 -7.79 13.51 -38.64
CA ASP A 680 -8.45 14.60 -37.94
C ASP A 680 -9.67 14.15 -37.11
N ASP A 681 -9.81 12.85 -36.82
CA ASP A 681 -10.88 12.36 -35.95
C ASP A 681 -10.71 12.91 -34.52
N GLY A 682 -11.51 13.91 -34.16
CA GLY A 682 -11.38 14.60 -32.87
C GLY A 682 -11.55 13.69 -31.66
N TYR A 683 -12.47 12.72 -31.72
CA TYR A 683 -12.73 11.82 -30.59
C TYR A 683 -11.62 10.79 -30.41
N ALA A 684 -11.13 10.18 -31.49
CA ALA A 684 -10.03 9.24 -31.45
C ALA A 684 -8.73 9.92 -30.98
N ASN A 685 -8.47 11.15 -31.44
CA ASN A 685 -7.36 11.96 -30.95
C ASN A 685 -7.52 12.30 -29.45
N PHE A 686 -8.71 12.69 -29.00
CA PHE A 686 -8.98 12.95 -27.57
C PHE A 686 -8.71 11.71 -26.69
N VAL A 687 -9.24 10.54 -27.08
CA VAL A 687 -9.01 9.30 -26.35
C VAL A 687 -7.53 8.92 -26.34
N THR A 688 -6.85 9.04 -27.48
CA THR A 688 -5.40 8.74 -27.58
C THR A 688 -4.57 9.67 -26.69
N GLY A 689 -4.94 10.95 -26.59
CA GLY A 689 -4.33 11.91 -25.65
C GLY A 689 -4.54 11.52 -24.19
N CYS A 690 -5.75 11.07 -23.82
CA CYS A 690 -6.04 10.56 -22.48
C CYS A 690 -5.19 9.32 -22.13
N ILE A 691 -5.06 8.37 -23.06
CA ILE A 691 -4.25 7.16 -22.89
C ILE A 691 -2.77 7.51 -22.72
N ALA A 692 -2.26 8.42 -23.55
CA ALA A 692 -0.88 8.90 -23.45
C ALA A 692 -0.63 9.56 -22.08
N LEU A 693 -1.56 10.38 -21.59
CA LEU A 693 -1.45 11.05 -20.30
C LEU A 693 -1.44 10.04 -19.13
N LEU A 694 -2.34 9.04 -19.15
CA LEU A 694 -2.39 7.97 -18.16
C LEU A 694 -1.11 7.12 -18.11
N ARG A 695 -0.41 7.04 -19.24
CA ARG A 695 0.87 6.33 -19.37
C ARG A 695 2.08 7.24 -19.14
N ASN A 696 1.92 8.44 -18.58
CA ASN A 696 2.97 9.44 -18.37
C ASN A 696 3.68 9.93 -19.64
N ASN A 697 3.09 9.76 -20.82
CA ASN A 697 3.63 10.32 -22.06
C ASN A 697 3.03 11.71 -22.32
N PHE A 698 3.48 12.70 -21.56
CA PHE A 698 2.94 14.06 -21.57
C PHE A 698 3.05 14.74 -22.95
N LEU A 699 4.19 14.60 -23.64
CA LEU A 699 4.38 15.20 -24.96
C LEU A 699 3.40 14.64 -25.99
N LYS A 700 3.25 13.31 -26.02
CA LYS A 700 2.26 12.66 -26.89
C LYS A 700 0.84 13.07 -26.49
N ALA A 701 0.55 13.18 -25.19
CA ALA A 701 -0.77 13.64 -24.74
C ALA A 701 -1.11 15.03 -25.29
N GLU A 702 -0.20 16.01 -25.17
CA GLU A 702 -0.42 17.37 -25.70
C GLU A 702 -0.56 17.38 -27.22
N GLU A 703 0.22 16.58 -27.95
CA GLU A 703 0.10 16.46 -29.41
C GLU A 703 -1.32 16.03 -29.82
N PHE A 704 -1.83 14.97 -29.19
CA PHE A 704 -3.14 14.42 -29.50
C PHE A 704 -4.30 15.29 -28.98
N PHE A 705 -4.15 15.96 -27.83
CA PHE A 705 -5.12 16.94 -27.36
C PHE A 705 -5.22 18.15 -28.29
N ASN A 706 -4.09 18.65 -28.80
CA ASN A 706 -4.10 19.72 -29.78
C ASN A 706 -4.82 19.28 -31.06
N LYS A 707 -4.56 18.08 -31.58
CA LYS A 707 -5.29 17.54 -32.73
C LYS A 707 -6.81 17.46 -32.48
N ALA A 708 -7.22 17.01 -31.29
CA ALA A 708 -8.63 16.97 -30.91
C ALA A 708 -9.27 18.37 -30.89
N LEU A 709 -8.58 19.37 -30.33
CA LEU A 709 -9.04 20.76 -30.27
C LEU A 709 -9.13 21.43 -31.64
N HIS A 710 -8.24 21.08 -32.57
CA HIS A 710 -8.29 21.58 -33.95
C HIS A 710 -9.50 20.99 -34.70
N ALA A 711 -9.88 19.74 -34.41
CA ALA A 711 -11.05 19.10 -34.99
C ALA A 711 -12.37 19.66 -34.42
N ASP A 712 -12.44 19.86 -33.11
CA ASP A 712 -13.60 20.44 -32.42
C ASP A 712 -13.19 21.11 -31.09
N SER A 713 -13.53 22.39 -30.92
CA SER A 713 -13.25 23.15 -29.70
C SER A 713 -13.97 22.61 -28.47
N ASP A 714 -15.08 21.87 -28.63
CA ASP A 714 -15.83 21.30 -27.51
C ASP A 714 -15.03 20.25 -26.70
N PHE A 715 -13.93 19.72 -27.27
CA PHE A 715 -13.01 18.84 -26.55
C PHE A 715 -12.26 19.54 -25.41
N GLU A 716 -12.15 20.87 -25.41
CA GLU A 716 -11.51 21.63 -24.33
C GLU A 716 -12.12 21.30 -22.97
N LYS A 717 -13.45 21.22 -22.92
CA LYS A 717 -14.19 20.86 -21.71
C LYS A 717 -13.90 19.41 -21.28
N GLN A 718 -13.86 18.48 -22.22
CA GLN A 718 -13.62 17.06 -21.93
C GLN A 718 -12.18 16.83 -21.42
N ILE A 719 -11.20 17.47 -22.06
CA ILE A 719 -9.78 17.44 -21.65
C ILE A 719 -9.64 18.02 -20.24
N THR A 720 -10.28 19.16 -19.99
CA THR A 720 -10.25 19.81 -18.67
C THR A 720 -10.86 18.94 -17.59
N VAL A 721 -12.01 18.31 -17.85
CA VAL A 721 -12.64 17.37 -16.90
C VAL A 721 -11.73 16.18 -16.62
N PHE A 722 -11.15 15.59 -17.66
CA PHE A 722 -10.26 14.44 -17.52
C PHE A 722 -8.98 14.78 -16.72
N ARG A 723 -8.32 15.90 -17.03
CA ARG A 723 -7.15 16.39 -16.29
C ARG A 723 -7.47 16.68 -14.83
N ASN A 724 -8.61 17.33 -14.55
CA ASN A 724 -9.03 17.61 -13.17
C ASN A 724 -9.26 16.33 -12.37
N GLN A 725 -9.95 15.34 -12.95
CA GLN A 725 -10.16 14.06 -12.28
C GLN A 725 -8.83 13.38 -11.96
N LEU A 726 -7.91 13.32 -12.92
CA LEU A 726 -6.61 12.70 -12.71
C LEU A 726 -5.76 13.50 -11.70
N GLY A 727 -5.81 14.84 -11.72
CA GLY A 727 -5.19 15.69 -10.70
C GLY A 727 -5.74 15.41 -9.29
N SER A 728 -7.05 15.24 -9.15
CA SER A 728 -7.71 14.86 -7.89
C SER A 728 -7.29 13.46 -7.41
N ASP A 729 -7.07 12.52 -8.32
CA ASP A 729 -6.51 11.20 -7.98
C ASP A 729 -5.11 11.37 -7.35
N TYR A 730 -4.22 12.16 -7.97
CA TYR A 730 -2.86 12.41 -7.43
C TYR A 730 -2.87 13.17 -6.11
N LEU A 731 -3.80 14.09 -5.91
CA LEU A 731 -3.99 14.71 -4.61
C LEU A 731 -4.34 13.65 -3.56
N SER A 732 -5.28 12.75 -3.88
CA SER A 732 -5.66 11.65 -2.98
C SER A 732 -4.50 10.70 -2.69
N TYR A 733 -3.68 10.40 -3.69
CA TYR A 733 -2.47 9.59 -3.55
C TYR A 733 -1.43 10.27 -2.65
N SER A 734 -1.24 11.58 -2.81
CA SER A 734 -0.28 12.35 -2.00
C SER A 734 -0.62 12.29 -0.50
N VAL A 735 -1.91 12.30 -0.13
CA VAL A 735 -2.35 12.27 1.27
C VAL A 735 -1.82 11.04 2.02
N PHE A 736 -1.64 9.90 1.35
CA PHE A 736 -1.08 8.69 1.95
C PHE A 736 0.35 8.89 2.50
N PHE A 737 1.14 9.75 1.85
CA PHE A 737 2.55 9.97 2.17
C PHE A 737 2.80 11.19 3.05
N LYS A 738 1.81 12.06 3.23
CA LYS A 738 1.97 13.35 3.91
C LYS A 738 2.64 13.25 5.29
N SER A 739 2.36 12.19 6.05
CA SER A 739 2.95 11.94 7.38
C SER A 739 4.04 10.85 7.39
N LYS A 740 4.33 10.22 6.24
CA LYS A 740 5.21 9.05 6.14
C LYS A 740 6.51 9.38 5.41
N ASP A 741 6.40 9.95 4.21
CA ASP A 741 7.53 10.32 3.36
C ASP A 741 7.23 11.63 2.63
N LYS A 742 7.91 12.69 3.07
CA LYS A 742 7.77 14.03 2.48
C LYS A 742 8.23 14.09 1.02
N ASN A 743 9.20 13.26 0.63
CA ASN A 743 9.71 13.24 -0.75
C ASN A 743 8.66 12.68 -1.70
N THR A 744 8.11 11.50 -1.39
CA THR A 744 7.04 10.92 -2.19
C THR A 744 5.78 11.78 -2.18
N TYR A 745 5.43 12.39 -1.03
CA TYR A 745 4.33 13.36 -0.96
C TYR A 745 4.48 14.49 -1.99
N ARG A 746 5.64 15.16 -2.01
CA ARG A 746 5.94 16.21 -3.00
C ARG A 746 5.90 15.70 -4.43
N ASN A 747 6.52 14.55 -4.70
CA ASN A 747 6.57 13.99 -6.06
C ASN A 747 5.16 13.69 -6.62
N MET A 748 4.25 13.19 -5.78
CA MET A 748 2.85 12.98 -6.17
C MET A 748 2.14 14.29 -6.48
N LEU A 749 2.36 15.34 -5.68
CA LEU A 749 1.79 16.67 -5.93
C LEU A 749 2.30 17.25 -7.26
N LEU A 750 3.61 17.20 -7.49
CA LEU A 750 4.25 17.69 -8.72
C LEU A 750 3.73 16.95 -9.95
N LYS A 751 3.61 15.62 -9.87
CA LYS A 751 3.06 14.81 -10.96
C LYS A 751 1.59 15.16 -11.24
N GLY A 752 0.78 15.37 -10.20
CA GLY A 752 -0.58 15.87 -10.33
C GLY A 752 -0.66 17.23 -11.03
N LEU A 753 0.24 18.16 -10.69
CA LEU A 753 0.31 19.49 -11.31
C LEU A 753 0.83 19.46 -12.75
N LYS A 754 1.68 18.49 -13.09
CA LYS A 754 2.08 18.24 -14.48
C LYS A 754 0.91 17.79 -15.36
N ILE A 755 -0.05 17.09 -14.76
CA ILE A 755 -1.27 16.64 -15.43
C ILE A 755 -2.32 17.76 -15.48
N CYS A 756 -2.48 18.50 -14.38
CA CYS A 756 -3.47 19.56 -14.25
C CYS A 756 -2.85 20.78 -13.52
N PRO A 757 -2.21 21.69 -14.28
CA PRO A 757 -1.49 22.83 -13.70
C PRO A 757 -2.37 23.77 -12.86
N ASP A 758 -3.64 23.92 -13.21
CA ASP A 758 -4.58 24.84 -12.55
C ASP A 758 -5.34 24.21 -11.37
N HIS A 759 -4.93 23.03 -10.90
CA HIS A 759 -5.62 22.32 -9.82
C HIS A 759 -5.35 22.98 -8.45
N HIS A 760 -6.24 23.88 -8.03
CA HIS A 760 -6.10 24.73 -6.83
C HIS A 760 -5.63 23.99 -5.56
N GLN A 761 -6.23 22.83 -5.24
CA GLN A 761 -5.85 22.08 -4.02
C GLN A 761 -4.44 21.49 -4.09
N LEU A 762 -3.96 21.11 -5.29
CA LEU A 762 -2.61 20.59 -5.48
C LEU A 762 -1.60 21.74 -5.34
N GLN A 763 -1.90 22.89 -5.95
CA GLN A 763 -1.09 24.11 -5.83
C GLN A 763 -0.94 24.52 -4.36
N GLN A 764 -2.05 24.56 -3.61
CA GLN A 764 -2.04 24.92 -2.20
C GLN A 764 -1.24 23.92 -1.34
N ALA A 765 -1.39 22.63 -1.61
CA ALA A 765 -0.64 21.59 -0.92
C ALA A 765 0.87 21.72 -1.20
N LEU A 766 1.26 21.94 -2.46
CA LEU A 766 2.65 22.10 -2.86
C LEU A 766 3.26 23.39 -2.28
N PHE A 767 2.50 24.49 -2.28
CA PHE A 767 2.89 25.74 -1.64
C PHE A 767 3.26 25.51 -0.16
N THR A 768 2.42 24.75 0.56
CA THR A 768 2.66 24.47 1.98
C THR A 768 3.99 23.73 2.17
N VAL A 769 4.26 22.72 1.34
CA VAL A 769 5.54 21.99 1.36
C VAL A 769 6.71 22.92 1.05
N ALA A 770 6.58 23.75 0.02
CA ALA A 770 7.59 24.73 -0.37
C ALA A 770 7.92 25.69 0.78
N GLU A 771 6.91 26.18 1.51
CA GLU A 771 7.14 27.07 2.66
C GLU A 771 7.82 26.39 3.84
N GLU A 772 7.42 25.15 4.16
CA GLU A 772 8.04 24.39 5.24
C GLU A 772 9.51 24.07 4.92
N GLU A 773 9.79 23.60 3.70
CA GLU A 773 11.15 23.26 3.27
C GLU A 773 12.01 24.50 3.09
N LEU A 774 11.46 25.62 2.60
CA LEU A 774 12.19 26.89 2.55
C LEU A 774 12.58 27.37 3.95
N LYS A 775 11.67 27.32 4.93
CA LYS A 775 11.99 27.64 6.33
C LYS A 775 13.12 26.77 6.86
N MET A 776 13.09 25.47 6.56
CA MET A 776 14.14 24.52 6.96
C MET A 776 15.48 24.79 6.25
N ILE A 777 15.47 25.22 4.99
CA ILE A 777 16.70 25.62 4.30
C ILE A 777 17.29 26.87 4.94
N MET A 778 16.45 27.82 5.36
CA MET A 778 16.86 29.09 5.96
C MET A 778 17.26 28.98 7.44
N THR A 779 17.20 27.80 8.07
CA THR A 779 17.74 27.62 9.42
C THR A 779 19.25 27.39 9.38
N GLY A 780 20.02 28.35 9.92
CA GLY A 780 21.48 28.32 9.99
C GLY A 780 22.16 29.23 8.95
N PRO A 781 23.46 29.55 9.12
CA PRO A 781 24.18 30.37 8.15
C PRO A 781 24.40 29.60 6.82
N PRO A 782 24.38 30.27 5.65
CA PRO A 782 24.54 29.62 4.34
C PRO A 782 25.82 28.79 4.18
N GLN A 783 26.90 29.12 4.93
CA GLN A 783 28.16 28.37 4.89
C GLN A 783 28.12 27.03 5.65
N GLU A 784 27.09 26.77 6.46
CA GLU A 784 26.94 25.56 7.28
C GLU A 784 25.75 24.70 6.84
N MET A 785 25.27 24.86 5.61
CA MET A 785 24.15 24.05 5.10
C MET A 785 24.48 22.56 5.11
N SER A 786 23.60 21.77 5.72
CA SER A 786 23.62 20.31 5.65
C SER A 786 23.39 19.80 4.22
N ASP A 787 23.87 18.60 3.92
CA ASP A 787 23.67 17.99 2.59
C ASP A 787 22.17 17.77 2.26
N GLY A 788 21.34 17.59 3.29
CA GLY A 788 19.88 17.56 3.13
C GLY A 788 19.30 18.88 2.64
N GLN A 789 19.77 20.02 3.15
CA GLN A 789 19.35 21.35 2.70
C GLN A 789 19.80 21.61 1.25
N LYS A 790 21.05 21.26 0.91
CA LYS A 790 21.58 21.39 -0.46
C LYS A 790 20.75 20.58 -1.45
N SER A 791 20.48 19.31 -1.12
CA SER A 791 19.67 18.42 -1.95
C SER A 791 18.25 18.95 -2.19
N LEU A 792 17.65 19.62 -1.19
CA LEU A 792 16.33 20.24 -1.34
C LEU A 792 16.36 21.47 -2.25
N ILE A 793 17.40 22.30 -2.15
CA ILE A 793 17.59 23.45 -3.04
C ILE A 793 17.72 22.97 -4.49
N ASP A 794 18.58 21.98 -4.75
CA ASP A 794 18.78 21.40 -6.08
C ASP A 794 17.47 20.86 -6.66
N ARG A 795 16.68 20.17 -5.82
CA ARG A 795 15.39 19.60 -6.23
C ARG A 795 14.36 20.67 -6.60
N TRP A 796 14.20 21.70 -5.77
CA TRP A 796 13.27 22.79 -6.07
C TRP A 796 13.70 23.59 -7.30
N TYR A 797 14.99 23.81 -7.49
CA TYR A 797 15.50 24.45 -8.70
C TYR A 797 15.23 23.60 -9.95
N SER A 798 15.42 22.28 -9.87
CA SER A 798 15.06 21.36 -10.96
C SER A 798 13.56 21.43 -11.30
N VAL A 799 12.69 21.49 -10.29
CA VAL A 799 11.24 21.67 -10.49
C VAL A 799 10.96 22.98 -11.22
N ILE A 800 11.57 24.09 -10.79
CA ILE A 800 11.37 25.39 -11.44
C ILE A 800 11.77 25.35 -12.93
N LYS A 801 12.88 24.68 -13.26
CA LYS A 801 13.33 24.54 -14.66
C LYS A 801 12.42 23.63 -15.50
N GLU A 802 11.90 22.54 -14.94
CA GLU A 802 11.08 21.58 -15.68
C GLU A 802 9.80 22.22 -16.24
N PHE A 803 9.20 23.17 -15.50
CA PHE A 803 7.86 23.65 -15.84
C PHE A 803 7.80 24.84 -16.80
N ASN A 804 8.92 25.47 -17.21
CA ASN A 804 9.10 26.54 -18.22
C ASN A 804 8.14 27.78 -18.20
N SER A 805 7.04 27.74 -17.46
CA SER A 805 6.12 28.83 -17.10
C SER A 805 5.65 28.57 -15.66
N PRO A 806 6.16 29.33 -14.67
CA PRO A 806 6.11 28.95 -13.27
C PRO A 806 4.86 29.43 -12.51
N ALA A 807 4.06 30.30 -13.13
CA ALA A 807 2.88 30.90 -12.50
C ALA A 807 1.82 29.90 -11.98
N PRO A 808 1.62 28.68 -12.56
CA PRO A 808 0.62 27.76 -12.05
C PRO A 808 1.10 26.84 -10.92
N ILE A 809 2.37 26.84 -10.49
CA ILE A 809 2.89 25.77 -9.59
C ILE A 809 3.45 26.30 -8.28
N LEU A 810 4.20 27.41 -8.33
CA LEU A 810 4.69 28.11 -7.15
C LEU A 810 4.42 29.61 -7.29
N PRO A 811 4.19 30.33 -6.18
CA PRO A 811 4.23 31.79 -6.19
C PRO A 811 5.57 32.27 -6.73
N LYS A 812 5.53 33.34 -7.53
CA LYS A 812 6.71 33.90 -8.19
C LYS A 812 7.82 34.23 -7.19
N GLU A 813 7.44 34.73 -6.02
CA GLU A 813 8.35 35.11 -4.94
C GLU A 813 9.10 33.90 -4.38
N LYS A 814 8.41 32.77 -4.19
CA LYS A 814 9.03 31.53 -3.68
C LYS A 814 9.94 30.89 -4.72
N ALA A 815 9.51 30.88 -5.98
CA ALA A 815 10.33 30.36 -7.07
C ALA A 815 11.62 31.18 -7.25
N ALA A 816 11.52 32.51 -7.20
CA ALA A 816 12.69 33.39 -7.22
C ALA A 816 13.65 33.10 -6.06
N GLU A 817 13.12 32.90 -4.85
CA GLU A 817 13.94 32.62 -3.67
C GLU A 817 14.67 31.28 -3.74
N PHE A 818 14.02 30.20 -4.20
CA PHE A 818 14.71 28.92 -4.42
C PHE A 818 15.79 29.02 -5.49
N ALA A 819 15.54 29.76 -6.58
CA ALA A 819 16.54 30.02 -7.61
C ALA A 819 17.73 30.85 -7.07
N ARG A 820 17.47 31.85 -6.21
CA ARG A 820 18.51 32.62 -5.52
C ARG A 820 19.36 31.73 -4.61
N LEU A 821 18.72 30.85 -3.83
CA LEU A 821 19.40 29.91 -2.93
C LEU A 821 20.27 28.92 -3.72
N PHE A 822 19.76 28.39 -4.84
CA PHE A 822 20.56 27.55 -5.74
C PHE A 822 21.75 28.31 -6.32
N GLY A 823 21.56 29.54 -6.79
CA GLY A 823 22.65 30.37 -7.27
C GLY A 823 23.73 30.60 -6.20
N SER A 824 23.32 30.88 -4.96
CA SER A 824 24.24 31.04 -3.83
C SER A 824 25.03 29.76 -3.51
N LEU A 825 24.36 28.61 -3.59
CA LEU A 825 24.99 27.30 -3.42
C LEU A 825 26.04 27.05 -4.52
N GLN A 826 25.73 27.36 -5.78
CA GLN A 826 26.66 27.22 -6.90
C GLN A 826 27.88 28.15 -6.79
N VAL A 827 27.70 29.40 -6.31
CA VAL A 827 28.83 30.29 -6.00
C VAL A 827 29.75 29.66 -4.95
N SER A 828 29.20 29.05 -3.89
CA SER A 828 30.00 28.36 -2.87
C SER A 828 30.79 27.15 -3.41
N GLN A 829 30.31 26.56 -4.51
CA GLN A 829 30.95 25.46 -5.23
C GLN A 829 31.87 25.94 -6.37
N ASN A 830 32.03 27.26 -6.54
CA ASN A 830 32.78 27.89 -7.62
C ASN A 830 32.23 27.64 -9.04
N ASN A 831 30.93 27.31 -9.16
CA ASN A 831 30.20 27.14 -10.41
C ASN A 831 29.48 28.44 -10.79
N LEU A 832 30.24 29.45 -11.20
CA LEU A 832 29.73 30.81 -11.40
C LEU A 832 28.75 30.95 -12.59
N SER A 833 28.88 30.10 -13.61
CA SER A 833 27.98 30.09 -14.78
C SER A 833 26.58 29.65 -14.38
N GLU A 834 26.49 28.51 -13.68
CA GLU A 834 25.25 27.95 -13.15
C GLU A 834 24.61 28.90 -12.14
N ALA A 835 25.42 29.60 -11.33
CA ALA A 835 24.92 30.63 -10.43
C ALA A 835 24.25 31.79 -11.18
N LEU A 836 24.90 32.32 -12.23
CA LEU A 836 24.33 33.38 -13.05
C LEU A 836 23.02 32.94 -13.71
N ASP A 837 22.96 31.72 -14.24
CA ASP A 837 21.73 31.18 -14.83
C ASP A 837 20.60 31.04 -13.80
N ALA A 838 20.92 30.66 -12.56
CA ALA A 838 19.95 30.62 -11.47
C ALA A 838 19.42 32.02 -11.10
N TYR A 839 20.29 33.04 -11.07
CA TYR A 839 19.86 34.42 -10.82
C TYR A 839 19.01 34.98 -11.97
N LYS A 840 19.32 34.63 -13.23
CA LYS A 840 18.47 34.95 -14.38
C LYS A 840 17.09 34.29 -14.26
N VAL A 841 17.03 33.04 -13.80
CA VAL A 841 15.76 32.37 -13.49
C VAL A 841 15.02 33.19 -12.44
N ALA A 842 15.64 33.54 -11.29
CA ALA A 842 15.01 34.34 -10.25
C ALA A 842 14.42 35.67 -10.79
N LEU A 843 15.20 36.39 -11.60
CA LEU A 843 14.81 37.64 -12.24
C LEU A 843 13.63 37.48 -13.22
N SER A 844 13.47 36.32 -13.86
CA SER A 844 12.34 36.05 -14.73
C SER A 844 11.00 35.95 -13.98
N HIS A 845 11.05 35.63 -12.67
CA HIS A 845 9.87 35.60 -11.80
C HIS A 845 9.64 36.94 -11.10
N VAL A 846 10.71 37.52 -10.53
CA VAL A 846 10.66 38.75 -9.75
C VAL A 846 11.78 39.69 -10.24
N ASN A 847 11.40 40.70 -11.01
CA ASN A 847 12.32 41.69 -11.58
C ASN A 847 12.32 43.04 -10.83
N THR A 848 11.59 43.12 -9.72
CA THR A 848 11.46 44.32 -8.88
C THR A 848 12.36 44.29 -7.66
N ASP A 849 13.02 43.16 -7.38
CA ASP A 849 13.95 43.04 -6.26
C ASP A 849 15.38 43.34 -6.75
N PRO A 850 16.01 44.43 -6.28
CA PRO A 850 17.35 44.81 -6.69
C PRO A 850 18.42 43.81 -6.23
N GLU A 851 18.15 42.97 -5.22
CA GLU A 851 19.11 42.00 -4.71
C GLU A 851 19.49 40.95 -5.76
N TYR A 852 18.52 40.44 -6.52
CA TYR A 852 18.80 39.45 -7.58
C TYR A 852 19.70 40.02 -8.69
N TYR A 853 19.54 41.30 -9.03
CA TYR A 853 20.41 41.99 -9.98
C TYR A 853 21.84 42.13 -9.45
N LEU A 854 22.01 42.41 -8.16
CA LEU A 854 23.33 42.49 -7.55
C LEU A 854 24.04 41.14 -7.54
N LEU A 855 23.34 40.07 -7.17
CA LEU A 855 23.89 38.72 -7.19
C LEU A 855 24.30 38.29 -8.61
N ALA A 856 23.50 38.65 -9.63
CA ALA A 856 23.87 38.44 -11.03
C ALA A 856 25.09 39.28 -11.45
N ALA A 857 25.17 40.54 -11.03
CA ALA A 857 26.31 41.40 -11.29
C ALA A 857 27.60 40.86 -10.65
N ASP A 858 27.54 40.43 -9.39
CA ASP A 858 28.66 39.84 -8.67
C ASP A 858 29.16 38.56 -9.34
N ALA A 859 28.24 37.69 -9.79
CA ALA A 859 28.59 36.49 -10.55
C ALA A 859 29.30 36.85 -11.88
N CYS A 860 28.77 37.82 -12.64
CA CYS A 860 29.41 38.32 -13.86
C CYS A 860 30.81 38.88 -13.60
N PHE A 861 30.97 39.72 -12.57
CA PHE A 861 32.28 40.27 -12.22
C PHE A 861 33.29 39.22 -11.78
N ALA A 862 32.85 38.20 -11.03
CA ALA A 862 33.68 37.06 -10.65
C ALA A 862 34.10 36.22 -11.87
N MET A 863 33.28 36.18 -12.93
CA MET A 863 33.61 35.55 -14.22
C MET A 863 34.39 36.46 -15.18
N HIS A 864 34.71 37.70 -14.79
CA HIS A 864 35.31 38.73 -15.65
C HIS A 864 34.43 39.20 -16.83
N ASP A 865 33.11 38.95 -16.77
CA ASP A 865 32.12 39.49 -17.71
C ASP A 865 31.66 40.87 -17.25
N TYR A 866 32.54 41.86 -17.42
CA TYR A 866 32.31 43.22 -16.93
C TYR A 866 31.14 43.92 -17.64
N ASP A 867 30.91 43.61 -18.93
CA ASP A 867 29.85 44.25 -19.72
C ASP A 867 28.47 43.90 -19.17
N ASN A 868 28.17 42.60 -18.96
CA ASN A 868 26.91 42.20 -18.35
C ASN A 868 26.83 42.58 -16.87
N GLY A 869 27.96 42.55 -16.14
CA GLY A 869 28.01 42.98 -14.73
C GLY A 869 27.55 44.42 -14.53
N VAL A 870 27.99 45.34 -15.40
CA VAL A 870 27.55 46.75 -15.36
C VAL A 870 26.07 46.90 -15.71
N ILE A 871 25.54 46.13 -16.65
CA ILE A 871 24.12 46.14 -17.01
C ILE A 871 23.27 45.72 -15.81
N TYR A 872 23.59 44.58 -15.18
CA TYR A 872 22.85 44.11 -14.01
C TYR A 872 22.95 45.10 -12.83
N LEU A 873 24.14 45.64 -12.56
CA LEU A 873 24.30 46.64 -11.51
C LEU A 873 23.52 47.93 -11.78
N SER A 874 23.46 48.38 -13.03
CA SER A 874 22.66 49.55 -13.43
C SER A 874 21.16 49.32 -13.21
N ASN A 875 20.67 48.11 -13.48
CA ASN A 875 19.29 47.73 -13.21
C ASN A 875 18.99 47.67 -11.70
N ALA A 876 19.92 47.21 -10.86
CA ALA A 876 19.76 47.26 -9.40
C ALA A 876 19.64 48.72 -8.89
N VAL A 877 20.47 49.62 -9.44
CA VAL A 877 20.50 51.05 -9.09
C VAL A 877 19.23 51.78 -9.54
N SER A 878 18.67 51.43 -10.70
CA SER A 878 17.42 52.03 -11.19
C SER A 878 16.22 51.71 -10.28
N ILE A 879 16.22 50.54 -9.65
CA ILE A 879 15.21 50.13 -8.67
C ILE A 879 15.48 50.78 -7.31
N ASN A 880 16.73 50.74 -6.82
CA ASN A 880 17.12 51.38 -5.56
C ASN A 880 18.49 52.05 -5.68
N ARG A 881 18.47 53.38 -5.77
CA ARG A 881 19.65 54.24 -5.94
C ARG A 881 20.74 54.04 -4.89
N ASN A 882 20.41 53.53 -3.69
CA ASN A 882 21.40 53.29 -2.63
C ASN A 882 22.43 52.21 -3.01
N TYR A 883 22.13 51.37 -3.99
CA TYR A 883 23.09 50.39 -4.51
C TYR A 883 24.18 51.00 -5.39
N ALA A 884 24.08 52.28 -5.74
CA ALA A 884 25.16 52.98 -6.42
C ALA A 884 26.48 52.96 -5.61
N LYS A 885 26.42 52.72 -4.30
CA LYS A 885 27.61 52.47 -3.45
C LYS A 885 28.51 51.34 -3.97
N TYR A 886 27.98 50.37 -4.72
CA TYR A 886 28.78 49.32 -5.35
C TYR A 886 29.71 49.87 -6.43
N TRP A 887 29.28 50.89 -7.19
CA TRP A 887 30.13 51.59 -8.16
C TRP A 887 31.29 52.31 -7.46
N GLU A 888 31.06 52.88 -6.27
CA GLU A 888 32.15 53.45 -5.45
C GLU A 888 33.14 52.38 -5.00
N ASN A 889 32.67 51.22 -4.54
CA ASN A 889 33.56 50.12 -4.14
C ASN A 889 34.38 49.59 -5.32
N MET A 890 33.75 49.44 -6.49
CA MET A 890 34.41 49.07 -7.73
C MET A 890 35.47 50.12 -8.11
N GLY A 891 35.12 51.41 -8.02
CA GLY A 891 36.05 52.51 -8.24
C GLY A 891 37.26 52.47 -7.30
N ASN A 892 37.06 52.17 -6.00
CA ASN A 892 38.15 52.04 -5.03
C ASN A 892 39.11 50.89 -5.41
N ASN A 893 38.57 49.73 -5.81
CA ASN A 893 39.38 48.59 -6.24
C ASN A 893 40.16 48.87 -7.54
N LEU A 894 39.51 49.50 -8.53
CA LEU A 894 40.15 49.92 -9.78
C LEU A 894 41.26 50.96 -9.54
N PHE A 895 41.01 51.91 -8.64
CA PHE A 895 42.01 52.90 -8.24
C PHE A 895 43.24 52.25 -7.61
N ASN A 896 43.03 51.32 -6.67
CA ASN A 896 44.10 50.59 -5.99
C ASN A 896 44.90 49.68 -6.94
N THR A 897 44.30 49.21 -8.03
CA THR A 897 44.97 48.40 -9.07
C THR A 897 45.58 49.22 -10.20
N GLY A 898 45.58 50.56 -10.09
CA GLY A 898 46.20 51.46 -11.06
C GLY A 898 45.35 51.77 -12.31
N LYS A 899 44.11 51.27 -12.36
CA LYS A 899 43.16 51.52 -13.46
C LYS A 899 42.37 52.81 -13.20
N TYR A 900 43.07 53.94 -13.24
CA TYR A 900 42.53 55.22 -12.77
C TYR A 900 41.38 55.77 -13.63
N ASN A 901 41.38 55.55 -14.95
CA ASN A 901 40.30 56.00 -15.85
C ASN A 901 38.99 55.23 -15.59
N ASP A 902 39.08 53.91 -15.42
CA ASP A 902 37.91 53.06 -15.13
C ASP A 902 37.38 53.35 -13.72
N ALA A 903 38.28 53.58 -12.76
CA ALA A 903 37.92 54.01 -11.41
C ALA A 903 37.13 55.32 -11.41
N MET A 904 37.56 56.26 -12.25
CA MET A 904 36.90 57.56 -12.43
C MET A 904 35.49 57.41 -13.00
N ALA A 905 35.32 56.63 -14.07
CA ALA A 905 34.00 56.34 -14.65
C ALA A 905 33.07 55.69 -13.61
N ALA A 906 33.60 54.80 -12.76
CA ALA A 906 32.82 54.17 -11.71
C ALA A 906 32.38 55.17 -10.62
N TYR A 907 33.28 56.05 -10.18
CA TYR A 907 32.93 57.11 -9.23
C TYR A 907 31.93 58.12 -9.79
N GLU A 908 32.05 58.48 -11.07
CA GLU A 908 31.11 59.38 -11.75
C GLU A 908 29.70 58.81 -11.76
N GLN A 909 29.56 57.53 -12.08
CA GLN A 909 28.26 56.84 -12.08
C GLN A 909 27.68 56.71 -10.67
N CYS A 910 28.51 56.46 -9.66
CA CYS A 910 28.07 56.53 -8.26
C CYS A 910 27.59 57.94 -7.88
N LEU A 911 28.29 58.98 -8.32
CA LEU A 911 27.96 60.37 -8.00
C LEU A 911 26.70 60.86 -8.75
N ILE A 912 26.46 60.37 -9.97
CA ILE A 912 25.23 60.61 -10.73
C ILE A 912 24.03 60.03 -9.97
N ALA A 913 24.14 58.80 -9.47
CA ALA A 913 23.06 58.12 -8.76
C ALA A 913 22.88 58.58 -7.30
N LEU A 914 23.96 59.01 -6.63
CA LEU A 914 23.96 59.56 -5.26
C LEU A 914 24.64 60.94 -5.23
N PRO A 915 23.94 62.02 -5.68
CA PRO A 915 24.50 63.37 -5.77
C PRO A 915 24.97 63.95 -4.42
N GLU A 916 24.46 63.42 -3.31
CA GLU A 916 24.82 63.79 -1.94
C GLU A 916 26.18 63.24 -1.50
N LYS A 917 26.72 62.22 -2.18
CA LYS A 917 28.07 61.68 -1.92
C LYS A 917 29.16 62.56 -2.52
N ILE A 918 29.21 63.81 -2.07
CA ILE A 918 30.13 64.82 -2.60
C ILE A 918 31.60 64.42 -2.43
N ASP A 919 31.95 63.61 -1.43
CA ASP A 919 33.31 63.10 -1.20
C ASP A 919 33.87 62.30 -2.38
N LEU A 920 33.01 61.77 -3.26
CA LEU A 920 33.43 61.12 -4.51
C LEU A 920 34.16 62.08 -5.45
N LEU A 921 33.86 63.39 -5.41
CA LEU A 921 34.60 64.41 -6.16
C LEU A 921 36.08 64.43 -5.78
N LYS A 922 36.42 64.14 -4.51
CA LYS A 922 37.81 63.97 -4.09
C LYS A 922 38.44 62.77 -4.80
N LYS A 923 37.75 61.63 -4.79
CA LYS A 923 38.24 60.38 -5.40
C LYS A 923 38.41 60.51 -6.91
N ILE A 924 37.48 61.19 -7.60
CA ILE A 924 37.58 61.55 -9.03
C ILE A 924 38.79 62.47 -9.26
N GLY A 925 38.98 63.50 -8.42
CA GLY A 925 40.15 64.38 -8.49
C GLY A 925 41.47 63.63 -8.26
N ASP A 926 41.50 62.68 -7.33
CA ASP A 926 42.65 61.80 -7.06
C ASP A 926 42.97 60.92 -8.29
N CYS A 927 41.94 60.42 -9.02
CA CYS A 927 42.13 59.73 -10.30
C CYS A 927 42.79 60.64 -11.34
N TYR A 928 42.28 61.86 -11.53
CA TYR A 928 42.84 62.83 -12.48
C TYR A 928 44.30 63.20 -12.17
N LEU A 929 44.67 63.34 -10.89
CA LEU A 929 46.07 63.54 -10.51
C LEU A 929 46.96 62.37 -10.90
N LYS A 930 46.49 61.13 -10.68
CA LYS A 930 47.24 59.92 -11.01
C LYS A 930 47.39 59.69 -12.51
N THR A 931 46.47 60.21 -13.33
CA THR A 931 46.56 60.19 -14.80
C THR A 931 47.26 61.42 -15.40
N GLY A 932 47.74 62.35 -14.57
CA GLY A 932 48.53 63.51 -14.99
C GLY A 932 47.71 64.75 -15.40
N ASN A 933 46.39 64.74 -15.18
CA ASN A 933 45.51 65.86 -15.49
C ASN A 933 45.26 66.76 -14.27
N ALA A 934 46.25 67.60 -13.95
CA ALA A 934 46.22 68.46 -12.77
C ALA A 934 45.13 69.54 -12.80
N GLU A 935 44.73 70.00 -13.99
CA GLU A 935 43.67 71.01 -14.15
C GLU A 935 42.28 70.43 -13.82
N ALA A 936 41.95 69.26 -14.36
CA ALA A 936 40.70 68.57 -14.04
C ALA A 936 40.62 68.19 -12.55
N ALA A 937 41.73 67.75 -11.95
CA ALA A 937 41.77 67.48 -10.50
C ALA A 937 41.48 68.73 -9.65
N LYS A 938 42.09 69.87 -10.01
CA LYS A 938 41.86 71.16 -9.34
C LYS A 938 40.38 71.58 -9.41
N GLU A 939 39.73 71.32 -10.54
CA GLU A 939 38.31 71.59 -10.73
C GLU A 939 37.44 70.70 -9.81
N CYS A 940 37.69 69.39 -9.76
CA CYS A 940 36.98 68.47 -8.85
C CYS A 940 37.11 68.87 -7.38
N TYR A 941 38.31 69.22 -6.90
CA TYR A 941 38.50 69.69 -5.52
C TYR A 941 37.83 71.04 -5.24
N SER A 942 37.77 71.92 -6.24
CA SER A 942 37.07 73.21 -6.13
C SER A 942 35.55 73.00 -6.02
N GLN A 943 34.99 72.09 -6.82
CA GLN A 943 33.57 71.70 -6.72
C GLN A 943 33.25 71.06 -5.36
N LEU A 944 34.12 70.18 -4.85
CA LEU A 944 33.97 69.61 -3.51
C LEU A 944 33.97 70.70 -2.43
N LYS A 945 34.94 71.62 -2.47
CA LYS A 945 35.05 72.73 -1.52
C LYS A 945 33.78 73.61 -1.53
N ASN A 946 33.26 73.91 -2.72
CA ASN A 946 32.05 74.70 -2.88
C ASN A 946 30.82 73.99 -2.30
N LYS A 947 30.66 72.67 -2.54
CA LYS A 947 29.55 71.89 -1.96
C LYS A 947 29.65 71.77 -0.44
N LEU A 948 30.84 71.57 0.12
CA LEU A 948 31.07 71.53 1.58
C LEU A 948 30.72 72.87 2.27
N MET A 949 30.99 74.00 1.60
CA MET A 949 30.60 75.32 2.09
C MET A 949 29.08 75.57 2.04
N GLN A 950 28.36 74.90 1.13
CA GLN A 950 26.90 75.00 1.04
C GLN A 950 26.19 74.13 2.07
N THR A 951 26.71 72.94 2.41
CA THR A 951 26.14 72.04 3.42
C THR A 951 26.37 72.49 4.87
N ASN A 952 27.43 73.28 5.15
CA ASN A 952 27.75 73.79 6.48
C ASN A 952 27.08 75.15 6.83
N LYS A 953 26.06 75.59 6.06
CA LYS A 953 25.25 76.75 6.43
C LYS A 953 24.17 76.35 7.44
N PRO A 954 24.06 76.99 8.63
CA PRO A 954 22.96 76.73 9.56
C PRO A 954 21.61 77.06 8.91
N GLU A 955 20.62 76.17 9.03
CA GLU A 955 19.23 76.49 8.70
C GLU A 955 18.77 77.70 9.52
N ASN A 956 18.56 78.81 8.82
CA ASN A 956 18.04 80.03 9.42
C ASN A 956 16.54 79.80 9.69
N LYS A 957 16.20 79.53 10.96
CA LYS A 957 14.84 79.66 11.50
C LYS A 957 14.34 81.09 11.23
N GLY A 958 13.56 81.25 10.17
CA GLY A 958 12.74 82.43 9.92
C GLY A 958 11.33 82.19 10.46
N MET A 959 10.92 83.02 11.42
CA MET A 959 9.62 83.03 12.09
C MET A 959 8.46 83.41 11.15
N VAL A 960 7.37 82.66 11.28
CA VAL A 960 5.94 83.05 11.33
C VAL A 960 5.51 84.35 10.65
N HIS A 961 4.66 84.22 9.62
CA HIS A 961 3.31 84.78 9.64
C HIS A 961 2.31 83.88 8.91
#